data_AF-A0A1W9XF59-F1
#
_entry.id   AF-A0A1W9XF59-F1
#
_cell.length_a   1.000
_cell.length_b   1.000
_cell.length_c   1.000
_cell.angle_alpha   90.00
_cell.angle_beta   90.00
_cell.angle_gamma   90.00
#
_symmetry.space_group_name_H-M   'P 1'
#
loop_
_entity.id
_entity.type
_entity.pdbx_description
1 polymer ?
#
loop_
_entity_poly.entity_id
_entity_poly.type
_entity_poly.pdbx_seq_one_letter_code
_entity_poly.pdbx_strand_id
1 'polypeptide(L)'
;MTDKKSFEEENDDLFADEELSYADEDEFFADEESSEPSEESGIWKILVADDEEDVHTVTRLAIEDVVFEGKILKIMDARSGAEARQILKENPDTALVLLDVVMESHNAGLDLVRHIREELGNQMIRIVLRTGQAGHAPERKVVVDYDINDYKTKTELTSEKLFTMVISAIRSYQAFHALDAYTRDLEQKVRERTRKLEIQKEESEKLRKKAEAANIAKSTFLANMSHEIRTPMSGVISMTNLLLDTETTLEQREYAEALESSAESLLSVINDILDFSKIEAGKFDFKIIDFDLRHVIDHMLKPLTMEAHMRGLGLACETEPDVPVFVRGDPGRLRQILNNLIGNAMKFTHQGGIVLQVSPEEESDSHVVVRFSVTDTGIGIHKNHLNRLFKAFFQVDMSATRKYGGTGLGLAISKQFAEMMGGQIGVLSEEGKGSTFWFTVRLEKLSHNREAEIVIPGDMVKKRIPTADGNSEPVGHSHLSDSQTASDGAEQHELKILLAEDNIVNQKVAEIMLDKLGYQVDIANDGKEALAALEKSCYDLVLMDIQMPEMSGLEVTRAIRDQKSEVFDHNVPIIAMTAHTMKGDRERFIEAGMNDHVPKPVKPDELDKAIRRQTTLREKKGEIPDEKESETERPKDDVADDRKNIFDRNTLLKRIGGDEGLCEELLNIFPETFNEHLERLRGSLEKNDSELVMFHAHTASAASANIEACALKYSANEMEMAAAAGDMDKARSFMTRLEDEFERLKKKLEDEGKGQRAKG
;
A
#
# COMPACT_ATOMS: atom_id res chain seq x y z
N MET A 1 1.67 -54.75 -19.70
CA MET A 1 0.52 -54.93 -18.79
C MET A 1 1.07 -54.78 -17.40
N THR A 2 0.48 -53.84 -16.62
CA THR A 2 0.72 -53.50 -15.19
C THR A 2 2.17 -53.09 -14.85
N ASP A 3 2.51 -51.93 -14.27
CA ASP A 3 1.81 -51.04 -13.34
C ASP A 3 2.23 -49.58 -13.53
N LYS A 4 1.23 -48.69 -13.56
CA LYS A 4 1.36 -47.24 -13.34
C LYS A 4 0.07 -46.82 -12.62
N LYS A 5 0.05 -46.94 -11.29
CA LYS A 5 -0.98 -46.35 -10.42
C LYS A 5 -0.43 -46.24 -8.99
N SER A 6 0.04 -45.05 -8.64
CA SER A 6 -0.08 -44.45 -7.30
C SER A 6 0.64 -43.09 -7.33
N PHE A 7 0.10 -42.12 -6.60
CA PHE A 7 0.48 -40.70 -6.52
C PHE A 7 -0.23 -39.73 -7.48
N GLU A 8 -1.56 -39.74 -7.43
CA GLU A 8 -2.44 -38.57 -7.60
C GLU A 8 -3.67 -38.81 -6.70
N GLU A 9 -3.50 -38.71 -5.39
CA GLU A 9 -4.59 -38.67 -4.40
C GLU A 9 -4.07 -37.86 -3.20
N GLU A 10 -4.23 -36.54 -3.27
CA GLU A 10 -4.28 -35.59 -2.13
C GLU A 10 -4.32 -34.17 -2.72
N ASN A 11 -5.48 -33.77 -3.26
CA ASN A 11 -5.92 -32.35 -3.39
C ASN A 11 -7.31 -32.23 -4.05
N ASP A 12 -8.24 -33.15 -3.75
CA ASP A 12 -9.56 -33.17 -4.38
C ASP A 12 -10.71 -33.04 -3.36
N ASP A 13 -10.53 -32.21 -2.34
CA ASP A 13 -11.50 -32.09 -1.23
C ASP A 13 -11.93 -30.63 -0.90
N LEU A 14 -11.82 -29.71 -1.86
CA LEU A 14 -12.30 -28.32 -1.68
C LEU A 14 -13.26 -27.81 -2.77
N PHE A 15 -13.72 -28.69 -3.66
CA PHE A 15 -14.78 -28.41 -4.63
C PHE A 15 -15.86 -29.50 -4.57
N ALA A 16 -16.46 -29.69 -3.39
CA ALA A 16 -17.72 -30.40 -3.32
C ALA A 16 -18.81 -29.49 -3.91
N ASP A 17 -19.45 -29.99 -4.96
CA ASP A 17 -20.63 -29.42 -5.60
C ASP A 17 -21.72 -29.09 -4.57
N GLU A 18 -21.85 -27.81 -4.21
CA GLU A 18 -23.15 -27.25 -3.86
C GLU A 18 -23.79 -26.75 -5.16
N GLU A 19 -24.35 -27.70 -5.92
CA GLU A 19 -25.52 -27.42 -6.74
C GLU A 19 -26.63 -26.91 -5.81
N LEU A 20 -26.63 -25.59 -5.58
CA LEU A 20 -27.77 -24.88 -5.04
C LEU A 20 -28.89 -24.96 -6.08
N SER A 21 -29.66 -26.03 -5.94
CA SER A 21 -31.05 -26.19 -6.34
C SER A 21 -31.81 -24.87 -6.12
N TYR A 22 -31.92 -24.06 -7.17
CA TYR A 22 -32.97 -23.04 -7.32
C TYR A 22 -34.24 -23.69 -7.88
N ALA A 23 -34.63 -24.82 -7.30
CA ALA A 23 -35.97 -25.37 -7.43
C ALA A 23 -36.66 -25.07 -6.10
N ASP A 24 -37.39 -23.96 -6.08
CA ASP A 24 -38.53 -23.64 -5.20
C ASP A 24 -38.65 -22.12 -5.13
N GLU A 25 -39.32 -21.53 -6.12
CA GLU A 25 -40.04 -20.25 -5.95
C GLU A 25 -41.04 -19.97 -7.11
N ASP A 26 -41.51 -21.03 -7.80
CA ASP A 26 -42.59 -20.96 -8.81
C ASP A 26 -43.98 -21.24 -8.21
N GLU A 27 -44.11 -21.39 -6.89
CA GLU A 27 -45.39 -21.60 -6.20
C GLU A 27 -45.77 -20.41 -5.31
N PHE A 28 -46.00 -19.21 -5.85
CA PHE A 28 -46.82 -18.21 -5.15
C PHE A 28 -47.41 -17.10 -6.03
N PHE A 29 -47.87 -17.40 -7.24
CA PHE A 29 -48.77 -16.48 -7.99
C PHE A 29 -49.78 -17.28 -8.82
N ALA A 30 -50.58 -18.11 -8.15
CA ALA A 30 -51.87 -18.54 -8.67
C ALA A 30 -52.95 -17.68 -8.01
N ASP A 31 -53.87 -17.20 -8.84
CA ASP A 31 -55.12 -16.53 -8.51
C ASP A 31 -55.01 -15.08 -7.99
N GLU A 32 -54.81 -14.17 -8.94
CA GLU A 32 -55.78 -13.09 -9.12
C GLU A 32 -55.86 -12.81 -10.63
N GLU A 33 -56.87 -13.38 -11.28
CA GLU A 33 -57.32 -12.94 -12.60
C GLU A 33 -57.54 -11.42 -12.53
N SER A 34 -56.53 -10.65 -12.94
CA SER A 34 -56.75 -9.28 -13.39
C SER A 34 -57.59 -9.39 -14.65
N SER A 35 -58.90 -9.42 -14.46
CA SER A 35 -59.87 -9.16 -15.51
C SER A 35 -59.37 -7.97 -16.32
N GLU A 36 -58.92 -8.25 -17.54
CA GLU A 36 -58.72 -7.21 -18.55
C GLU A 36 -59.99 -6.34 -18.53
N PRO A 37 -59.89 -5.01 -18.46
CA PRO A 37 -61.07 -4.19 -18.52
C PRO A 37 -61.70 -4.46 -19.88
N SER A 38 -62.84 -5.15 -19.86
CA SER A 38 -63.58 -5.47 -21.06
C SER A 38 -63.77 -4.18 -21.86
N GLU A 39 -63.13 -4.11 -23.02
CA GLU A 39 -63.51 -3.23 -24.11
C GLU A 39 -64.90 -3.68 -24.61
N GLU A 40 -65.94 -3.62 -23.77
CA GLU A 40 -67.34 -3.82 -24.18
C GLU A 40 -68.29 -3.58 -23.01
N SER A 41 -68.56 -2.31 -22.75
CA SER A 41 -69.93 -1.88 -22.45
C SER A 41 -70.07 -0.47 -23.03
N GLY A 42 -70.79 -0.37 -24.14
CA GLY A 42 -71.08 0.89 -24.86
C GLY A 42 -72.00 1.83 -24.08
N ILE A 43 -71.96 1.78 -22.75
CA ILE A 43 -72.93 2.34 -21.84
C ILE A 43 -72.22 2.96 -20.63
N TRP A 44 -72.54 4.21 -20.33
CA TRP A 44 -72.21 4.85 -19.05
C TRP A 44 -73.31 4.56 -18.05
N LYS A 45 -73.01 3.80 -17.01
CA LYS A 45 -73.97 3.49 -15.94
C LYS A 45 -74.02 4.64 -14.94
N ILE A 46 -75.20 5.22 -14.76
CA ILE A 46 -75.47 6.31 -13.82
C ILE A 46 -76.53 5.82 -12.86
N LEU A 47 -76.23 5.86 -11.57
CA LEU A 47 -77.21 5.58 -10.52
C LEU A 47 -77.84 6.88 -10.05
N VAL A 48 -79.16 6.91 -9.99
CA VAL A 48 -79.94 7.98 -9.39
C VAL A 48 -80.59 7.41 -8.14
N ALA A 49 -80.20 7.90 -6.97
CA ALA A 49 -80.73 7.49 -5.68
C ALA A 49 -81.50 8.67 -5.06
N ASP A 50 -82.83 8.60 -5.09
CA ASP A 50 -83.75 9.64 -4.65
C ASP A 50 -85.09 8.96 -4.30
N ASP A 51 -85.81 9.42 -3.28
CA ASP A 51 -87.12 8.84 -2.94
C ASP A 51 -88.28 9.46 -3.74
N GLU A 52 -88.04 10.57 -4.45
CA GLU A 52 -89.03 11.28 -5.26
C GLU A 52 -89.08 10.78 -6.72
N GLU A 53 -90.22 10.20 -7.13
CA GLU A 53 -90.45 9.67 -8.49
C GLU A 53 -90.36 10.73 -9.60
N ASP A 54 -90.74 11.98 -9.29
CA ASP A 54 -90.61 13.11 -10.21
C ASP A 54 -89.13 13.40 -10.54
N VAL A 55 -88.22 13.21 -9.59
CA VAL A 55 -86.79 13.47 -9.80
C VAL A 55 -86.18 12.46 -10.76
N HIS A 56 -86.57 11.18 -10.66
CA HIS A 56 -86.16 10.16 -11.64
C HIS A 56 -86.66 10.49 -13.04
N THR A 57 -87.94 10.87 -13.15
CA THR A 57 -88.56 11.23 -14.43
C THR A 57 -87.88 12.45 -15.07
N VAL A 58 -87.62 13.50 -14.29
CA VAL A 58 -86.95 14.71 -14.78
C VAL A 58 -85.49 14.45 -15.13
N THR A 59 -84.77 13.68 -14.31
CA THR A 59 -83.36 13.31 -14.59
C THR A 59 -83.28 12.52 -15.89
N ARG A 60 -84.19 11.56 -16.09
CA ARG A 60 -84.30 10.76 -17.31
C ARG A 60 -84.58 11.61 -18.54
N LEU A 61 -85.63 12.43 -18.53
CA LEU A 61 -85.95 13.32 -19.65
C LEU A 61 -84.81 14.30 -19.99
N ALA A 62 -83.98 14.66 -19.02
CA ALA A 62 -82.87 15.60 -19.24
C ALA A 62 -81.65 14.96 -19.92
N ILE A 63 -81.36 13.67 -19.71
CA ILE A 63 -80.09 13.06 -20.13
C ILE A 63 -80.20 11.66 -20.81
N GLU A 64 -81.40 11.10 -20.97
CA GLU A 64 -81.59 9.74 -21.54
C GLU A 64 -81.14 9.62 -23.01
N ASP A 65 -81.33 10.67 -23.82
CA ASP A 65 -80.92 10.70 -25.24
C ASP A 65 -79.46 11.13 -25.45
N VAL A 66 -78.69 11.31 -24.39
CA VAL A 66 -77.31 11.79 -24.48
C VAL A 66 -76.38 10.66 -24.90
N VAL A 67 -75.63 10.91 -25.97
CA VAL A 67 -74.49 10.08 -26.39
C VAL A 67 -73.20 10.83 -26.09
N PHE A 68 -72.36 10.26 -25.24
CA PHE A 68 -71.05 10.82 -24.89
C PHE A 68 -69.94 9.86 -25.29
N GLU A 69 -69.04 10.33 -26.16
CA GLU A 69 -67.93 9.54 -26.71
C GLU A 69 -68.39 8.20 -27.33
N GLY A 70 -69.53 8.21 -28.02
CA GLY A 70 -70.11 7.04 -28.68
C GLY A 70 -70.82 6.05 -27.76
N LYS A 71 -70.91 6.34 -26.45
CA LYS A 71 -71.64 5.52 -25.46
C LYS A 71 -72.93 6.20 -25.00
N ILE A 72 -73.98 5.42 -24.79
CA ILE A 72 -75.26 5.91 -24.25
C ILE A 72 -75.23 6.01 -22.72
N LEU A 73 -75.99 6.93 -22.14
CA LEU A 73 -76.15 6.99 -20.68
C LEU A 73 -77.28 6.05 -20.23
N LYS A 74 -76.97 5.02 -19.43
CA LYS A 74 -77.98 4.15 -18.81
C LYS A 74 -78.22 4.59 -17.38
N ILE A 75 -79.44 5.06 -17.14
CA ILE A 75 -79.90 5.48 -15.83
C ILE A 75 -80.49 4.28 -15.08
N MET A 76 -79.97 4.04 -13.89
CA MET A 76 -80.46 3.06 -12.92
C MET A 76 -81.07 3.84 -11.76
N ASP A 77 -82.31 3.53 -11.41
CA ASP A 77 -83.04 4.25 -10.37
C ASP A 77 -83.05 3.43 -9.07
N ALA A 78 -82.81 4.10 -7.96
CA ALA A 78 -82.95 3.55 -6.61
C ALA A 78 -83.81 4.50 -5.76
N ARG A 79 -84.84 3.97 -5.12
CA ARG A 79 -85.78 4.72 -4.27
C ARG A 79 -85.41 4.72 -2.79
N SER A 80 -84.31 4.05 -2.45
CA SER A 80 -83.76 3.99 -1.09
C SER A 80 -82.26 3.72 -1.12
N GLY A 81 -81.57 4.04 -0.03
CA GLY A 81 -80.16 3.70 0.15
C GLY A 81 -79.91 2.19 0.13
N ALA A 82 -80.85 1.37 0.62
CA ALA A 82 -80.74 -0.10 0.55
C ALA A 82 -80.78 -0.64 -0.89
N GLU A 83 -81.69 -0.11 -1.72
CA GLU A 83 -81.79 -0.46 -3.14
C GLU A 83 -80.55 0.01 -3.91
N ALA A 84 -80.05 1.22 -3.61
CA ALA A 84 -78.84 1.77 -4.21
C ALA A 84 -77.61 0.88 -3.94
N ARG A 85 -77.45 0.38 -2.70
CA ARG A 85 -76.37 -0.57 -2.35
C ARG A 85 -76.44 -1.85 -3.19
N GLN A 86 -77.63 -2.41 -3.34
CA GLN A 86 -77.82 -3.64 -4.13
C GLN A 86 -77.45 -3.40 -5.60
N ILE A 87 -77.91 -2.29 -6.19
CA ILE A 87 -77.61 -1.94 -7.59
C ILE A 87 -76.11 -1.73 -7.81
N LEU A 88 -75.42 -1.06 -6.88
CA LEU A 88 -73.96 -0.84 -6.97
C LEU A 88 -73.16 -2.13 -6.86
N LYS A 89 -73.62 -3.09 -6.05
CA LYS A 89 -73.01 -4.41 -5.95
C LYS A 89 -73.13 -5.20 -7.26
N GLU A 90 -74.25 -5.06 -7.95
CA GLU A 90 -74.51 -5.69 -9.25
C GLU A 90 -73.85 -4.92 -10.42
N ASN A 91 -73.50 -3.64 -10.22
CA ASN A 91 -72.93 -2.75 -11.23
C ASN A 91 -71.71 -1.98 -10.69
N PRO A 92 -70.57 -2.67 -10.47
CA PRO A 92 -69.37 -2.06 -9.88
C PRO A 92 -68.71 -1.00 -10.80
N ASP A 93 -69.01 -1.03 -12.09
CA ASP A 93 -68.59 -0.11 -13.15
C ASP A 93 -69.47 1.15 -13.26
N THR A 94 -70.27 1.46 -12.24
CA THR A 94 -71.08 2.66 -12.18
C THR A 94 -70.19 3.91 -12.20
N ALA A 95 -70.33 4.76 -13.23
CA ALA A 95 -69.47 5.92 -13.41
C ALA A 95 -69.85 7.08 -12.46
N LEU A 96 -71.14 7.24 -12.21
CA LEU A 96 -71.71 8.37 -11.47
C LEU A 96 -72.90 7.93 -10.60
N VAL A 97 -72.94 8.45 -9.38
CA VAL A 97 -74.08 8.35 -8.46
C VAL A 97 -74.61 9.76 -8.19
N LEU A 98 -75.84 10.03 -8.62
CA LEU A 98 -76.62 11.22 -8.26
C LEU A 98 -77.47 10.88 -7.05
N LEU A 99 -77.21 11.53 -5.92
CA LEU A 99 -77.68 11.05 -4.62
C LEU A 99 -78.39 12.15 -3.84
N ASP A 100 -79.63 11.91 -3.40
CA ASP A 100 -80.25 12.75 -2.37
C ASP A 100 -79.64 12.44 -1.00
N VAL A 101 -79.42 13.49 -0.21
CA VAL A 101 -78.90 13.38 1.15
C VAL A 101 -79.96 12.77 2.08
N VAL A 102 -81.23 13.14 1.88
CA VAL A 102 -82.37 12.69 2.68
C VAL A 102 -83.23 11.77 1.81
N MET A 103 -83.45 10.53 2.26
CA MET A 103 -84.35 9.56 1.63
C MET A 103 -85.17 8.87 2.75
N GLU A 104 -85.05 7.54 2.92
CA GLU A 104 -85.72 6.79 3.99
C GLU A 104 -85.31 7.24 5.42
N SER A 105 -84.16 7.89 5.55
CA SER A 105 -83.70 8.53 6.77
C SER A 105 -82.96 9.83 6.46
N HIS A 106 -82.76 10.67 7.49
CA HIS A 106 -82.10 11.98 7.36
C HIS A 106 -80.64 11.90 6.88
N ASN A 107 -79.98 10.73 7.01
CA ASN A 107 -78.58 10.52 6.62
C ASN A 107 -78.41 9.39 5.60
N ALA A 108 -79.49 8.87 5.02
CA ALA A 108 -79.45 7.70 4.15
C ALA A 108 -78.48 7.87 2.97
N GLY A 109 -78.39 9.07 2.39
CA GLY A 109 -77.42 9.39 1.34
C GLY A 109 -75.98 9.36 1.84
N LEU A 110 -75.68 9.98 2.98
CA LEU A 110 -74.32 9.96 3.54
C LEU A 110 -73.88 8.55 3.93
N ASP A 111 -74.79 7.72 4.46
CA ASP A 111 -74.51 6.31 4.75
C ASP A 111 -74.21 5.49 3.48
N LEU A 112 -74.79 5.87 2.34
CA LEU A 112 -74.46 5.27 1.05
C LEU A 112 -73.07 5.72 0.56
N VAL A 113 -72.72 7.00 0.70
CA VAL A 113 -71.37 7.50 0.37
C VAL A 113 -70.31 6.74 1.16
N ARG A 114 -70.53 6.59 2.48
CA ARG A 114 -69.66 5.80 3.35
C ARG A 114 -69.52 4.36 2.87
N HIS A 115 -70.63 3.72 2.54
CA HIS A 115 -70.62 2.37 2.00
C HIS A 115 -69.79 2.27 0.70
N ILE A 116 -69.91 3.23 -0.23
CA ILE A 116 -69.14 3.23 -1.48
C ILE A 116 -67.63 3.36 -1.21
N ARG A 117 -67.23 4.26 -0.31
CA ARG A 117 -65.81 4.59 -0.08
C ARG A 117 -65.11 3.66 0.90
N GLU A 118 -65.78 3.29 1.99
CA GLU A 118 -65.22 2.49 3.08
C GLU A 118 -65.46 0.98 2.85
N GLU A 119 -66.70 0.58 2.55
CA GLU A 119 -67.06 -0.84 2.47
C GLU A 119 -66.79 -1.45 1.09
N LEU A 120 -67.15 -0.76 0.01
CA LEU A 120 -66.85 -1.18 -1.35
C LEU A 120 -65.43 -0.79 -1.78
N GLY A 121 -64.75 0.08 -1.03
CA GLY A 121 -63.40 0.58 -1.36
C GLY A 121 -63.31 1.32 -2.70
N ASN A 122 -64.44 1.76 -3.28
CA ASN A 122 -64.48 2.27 -4.63
C ASN A 122 -64.33 3.79 -4.65
N GLN A 123 -63.11 4.25 -4.91
CA GLN A 123 -62.74 5.67 -5.06
C GLN A 123 -62.99 6.20 -6.48
N MET A 124 -63.39 5.32 -7.40
CA MET A 124 -63.51 5.65 -8.82
C MET A 124 -64.86 6.29 -9.14
N ILE A 125 -65.94 5.75 -8.56
CA ILE A 125 -67.31 6.26 -8.74
C ILE A 125 -67.37 7.73 -8.38
N ARG A 126 -67.91 8.55 -9.29
CA ARG A 126 -68.16 9.95 -8.98
C ARG A 126 -69.48 10.09 -8.23
N ILE A 127 -69.46 10.76 -7.09
CA ILE A 127 -70.63 10.98 -6.24
C ILE A 127 -70.98 12.45 -6.30
N VAL A 128 -72.22 12.73 -6.69
CA VAL A 128 -72.77 14.08 -6.70
C VAL A 128 -74.03 14.14 -5.84
N LEU A 129 -73.98 14.96 -4.80
CA LEU A 129 -75.08 15.15 -3.88
C LEU A 129 -76.09 16.17 -4.40
N ARG A 130 -77.37 15.84 -4.32
CA ARG A 130 -78.52 16.71 -4.59
C ARG A 130 -79.26 16.94 -3.27
N THR A 131 -79.78 18.14 -3.02
CA THR A 131 -80.64 18.37 -1.85
C THR A 131 -81.75 19.38 -2.10
N GLY A 132 -82.94 19.13 -1.56
CA GLY A 132 -84.12 19.99 -1.69
C GLY A 132 -84.14 21.25 -0.82
N GLN A 133 -83.27 21.36 0.20
CA GLN A 133 -83.33 22.47 1.18
C GLN A 133 -82.02 23.26 1.25
N ALA A 134 -82.11 24.56 0.97
CA ALA A 134 -81.01 25.50 1.18
C ALA A 134 -80.67 25.58 2.68
N GLY A 135 -79.61 24.88 3.11
CA GLY A 135 -79.16 24.82 4.50
C GLY A 135 -78.68 23.44 4.98
N HIS A 136 -79.03 22.35 4.27
CA HIS A 136 -78.59 20.98 4.56
C HIS A 136 -77.35 20.58 3.74
N ALA A 137 -76.43 21.51 3.53
CA ALA A 137 -75.15 21.18 2.92
C ALA A 137 -74.39 20.24 3.85
N PRO A 138 -73.83 19.12 3.35
CA PRO A 138 -72.97 18.28 4.16
C PRO A 138 -71.82 19.13 4.72
N GLU A 139 -71.40 18.84 5.95
CA GLU A 139 -70.29 19.55 6.56
C GLU A 139 -69.06 19.46 5.64
N ARG A 140 -68.29 20.54 5.51
CA ARG A 140 -67.09 20.56 4.63
C ARG A 140 -66.15 19.40 4.90
N LYS A 141 -66.08 18.98 6.17
CA LYS A 141 -65.31 17.82 6.61
C LYS A 141 -65.82 16.52 5.97
N VAL A 142 -67.13 16.30 5.95
CA VAL A 142 -67.76 15.12 5.32
C VAL A 142 -67.51 15.08 3.81
N VAL A 143 -67.53 16.23 3.13
CA VAL A 143 -67.23 16.31 1.69
C VAL A 143 -65.78 15.89 1.38
N VAL A 144 -64.84 16.33 2.21
CA VAL A 144 -63.40 16.02 2.04
C VAL A 144 -63.07 14.60 2.49
N ASP A 145 -63.59 14.17 3.65
CA ASP A 145 -63.26 12.87 4.26
C ASP A 145 -63.81 11.70 3.41
N TYR A 146 -64.92 11.91 2.70
CA TYR A 146 -65.56 10.87 1.88
C TYR A 146 -65.44 11.09 0.36
N ASP A 147 -64.56 11.99 -0.09
CA ASP A 147 -64.32 12.29 -1.51
C ASP A 147 -65.62 12.47 -2.33
N ILE A 148 -66.50 13.34 -1.83
CA ILE A 148 -67.72 13.74 -2.57
C ILE A 148 -67.31 14.72 -3.67
N ASN A 149 -67.65 14.40 -4.91
CA ASN A 149 -67.07 15.07 -6.07
C ASN A 149 -67.78 16.38 -6.45
N ASP A 150 -69.09 16.50 -6.20
CA ASP A 150 -69.82 17.77 -6.31
C ASP A 150 -71.07 17.76 -5.41
N TYR A 151 -71.58 18.95 -5.10
CA TYR A 151 -72.81 19.16 -4.34
C TYR A 151 -73.64 20.30 -4.96
N LYS A 152 -74.94 20.07 -5.13
CA LYS A 152 -75.88 21.04 -5.73
C LYS A 152 -77.26 20.98 -5.07
N THR A 153 -77.96 22.10 -5.02
CA THR A 153 -79.35 22.12 -4.57
C THR A 153 -80.30 21.74 -5.72
N LYS A 154 -81.43 21.06 -5.42
CA LYS A 154 -82.44 20.65 -6.41
C LYS A 154 -83.01 21.87 -7.17
N THR A 155 -83.03 23.06 -6.55
CA THR A 155 -83.49 24.32 -7.16
C THR A 155 -82.46 24.95 -8.12
N GLU A 156 -81.18 24.60 -8.02
CA GLU A 156 -80.11 25.11 -8.90
C GLU A 156 -79.86 24.22 -10.12
N LEU A 157 -80.38 22.99 -10.13
CA LEU A 157 -80.24 22.02 -11.22
C LEU A 157 -81.23 22.31 -12.36
N THR A 158 -80.82 23.14 -13.31
CA THR A 158 -81.46 23.16 -14.64
C THR A 158 -81.00 21.96 -15.47
N SER A 159 -81.76 21.57 -16.50
CA SER A 159 -81.38 20.47 -17.41
C SER A 159 -79.99 20.67 -18.03
N GLU A 160 -79.63 21.91 -18.38
CA GLU A 160 -78.31 22.26 -18.94
C GLU A 160 -77.17 22.10 -17.91
N LYS A 161 -77.42 22.48 -16.65
CA LYS A 161 -76.44 22.30 -15.56
C LYS A 161 -76.28 20.84 -15.18
N LEU A 162 -77.38 20.08 -15.11
CA LEU A 162 -77.36 18.63 -14.89
C LEU A 162 -76.55 17.92 -15.97
N PHE A 163 -76.80 18.26 -17.24
CA PHE A 163 -76.03 17.73 -18.38
C PHE A 163 -74.53 18.01 -18.23
N THR A 164 -74.14 19.27 -18.03
CA THR A 164 -72.73 19.65 -17.91
C THR A 164 -72.02 18.95 -16.75
N MET A 165 -72.71 18.82 -15.62
CA MET A 165 -72.21 18.15 -14.42
C MET A 165 -72.02 16.64 -14.64
N VAL A 166 -72.98 15.97 -15.27
CA VAL A 166 -72.89 14.53 -15.61
C VAL A 166 -71.71 14.28 -16.55
N ILE A 167 -71.56 15.09 -17.60
CA ILE A 167 -70.42 14.96 -18.53
C ILE A 167 -69.10 15.21 -17.82
N SER A 168 -69.01 16.22 -16.95
CA SER A 168 -67.80 16.51 -16.17
C SER A 168 -67.44 15.35 -15.23
N ALA A 169 -68.43 14.74 -14.59
CA ALA A 169 -68.22 13.60 -13.71
C ALA A 169 -67.75 12.36 -14.50
N ILE A 170 -68.36 12.05 -15.65
CA ILE A 170 -67.94 10.92 -16.49
C ILE A 170 -66.49 11.11 -16.99
N ARG A 171 -66.13 12.32 -17.43
CA ARG A 171 -64.73 12.64 -17.80
C ARG A 171 -63.76 12.43 -16.64
N SER A 172 -64.15 12.85 -15.44
CA SER A 172 -63.35 12.62 -14.23
C SER A 172 -63.20 11.13 -13.93
N TYR A 173 -64.27 10.34 -14.04
CA TYR A 173 -64.24 8.89 -13.87
C TYR A 173 -63.25 8.23 -14.85
N GLN A 174 -63.33 8.58 -16.13
CA GLN A 174 -62.42 8.08 -17.17
C GLN A 174 -60.95 8.45 -16.88
N ALA A 175 -60.68 9.70 -16.50
CA ALA A 175 -59.32 10.15 -16.21
C ALA A 175 -58.71 9.37 -15.04
N PHE A 176 -59.47 9.15 -13.96
CA PHE A 176 -59.02 8.33 -12.85
C PHE A 176 -58.76 6.88 -13.26
N HIS A 177 -59.66 6.29 -14.06
CA HIS A 177 -59.49 4.91 -14.54
C HIS A 177 -58.27 4.73 -15.44
N ALA A 178 -58.00 5.69 -16.32
CA ALA A 178 -56.80 5.68 -17.14
C ALA A 178 -55.53 5.84 -16.29
N LEU A 179 -55.56 6.70 -15.26
CA LEU A 179 -54.43 6.92 -14.37
C LEU A 179 -54.12 5.68 -13.51
N ASP A 180 -55.14 5.01 -12.98
CA ASP A 180 -54.97 3.78 -12.20
C ASP A 180 -54.36 2.65 -13.06
N ALA A 181 -54.89 2.45 -14.28
CA ALA A 181 -54.34 1.48 -15.22
C ALA A 181 -52.87 1.79 -15.60
N TYR A 182 -52.55 3.06 -15.86
CA TYR A 182 -51.18 3.49 -16.15
C TYR A 182 -50.25 3.27 -14.95
N THR A 183 -50.71 3.54 -13.74
CA THR A 183 -49.93 3.37 -12.51
C THR A 183 -49.59 1.89 -12.30
N ARG A 184 -50.56 0.98 -12.49
CA ARG A 184 -50.32 -0.47 -12.40
C ARG A 184 -49.32 -0.97 -13.45
N ASP A 185 -49.44 -0.54 -14.69
CA ASP A 185 -48.48 -0.86 -15.77
C ASP A 185 -47.08 -0.33 -15.45
N LEU A 186 -46.98 0.92 -14.95
CA LEU A 186 -45.70 1.51 -14.57
C LEU A 186 -45.05 0.76 -13.41
N GLU A 187 -45.83 0.38 -12.38
CA GLU A 187 -45.34 -0.43 -11.28
C GLU A 187 -44.84 -1.79 -11.74
N GLN A 188 -45.54 -2.45 -12.66
CA GLN A 188 -45.09 -3.71 -13.25
C GLN A 188 -43.76 -3.52 -13.99
N LYS A 189 -43.66 -2.51 -14.85
CA LYS A 189 -42.41 -2.20 -15.59
C LYS A 189 -41.26 -1.86 -14.65
N VAL A 190 -41.53 -1.13 -13.56
CA VAL A 190 -40.53 -0.84 -12.52
C VAL A 190 -40.09 -2.13 -11.85
N ARG A 191 -41.01 -3.01 -11.43
CA ARG A 191 -40.68 -4.32 -10.83
C ARG A 191 -39.82 -5.18 -11.77
N GLU A 192 -40.22 -5.32 -13.03
CA GLU A 192 -39.46 -6.08 -14.04
C GLU A 192 -38.05 -5.49 -14.25
N ARG A 193 -37.93 -4.17 -14.33
CA ARG A 193 -36.66 -3.50 -14.55
C ARG A 193 -35.74 -3.59 -13.33
N THR A 194 -36.28 -3.48 -12.12
CA THR A 194 -35.54 -3.66 -10.87
C THR A 194 -34.99 -5.08 -10.78
N ARG A 195 -35.82 -6.10 -11.02
CA ARG A 195 -35.38 -7.51 -11.04
C ARG A 195 -34.26 -7.75 -12.05
N LYS A 196 -34.38 -7.19 -13.26
CA LYS A 196 -33.33 -7.30 -14.29
C LYS A 196 -32.02 -6.65 -13.86
N LEU A 197 -32.08 -5.49 -13.20
CA LEU A 197 -30.90 -4.80 -12.69
C LEU A 197 -30.22 -5.56 -11.55
N GLU A 198 -30.99 -6.19 -10.66
CA GLU A 198 -30.45 -7.03 -9.58
C GLU A 198 -29.70 -8.24 -10.13
N ILE A 199 -30.30 -8.98 -11.07
CA ILE A 199 -29.64 -10.12 -11.72
C ILE A 199 -28.35 -9.68 -12.42
N GLN A 200 -28.37 -8.56 -13.16
CA GLN A 200 -27.18 -8.04 -13.83
C GLN A 200 -26.10 -7.59 -12.82
N LYS A 201 -26.51 -7.01 -11.69
CA LYS A 201 -25.59 -6.59 -10.63
C LYS A 201 -24.92 -7.80 -10.00
N GLU A 202 -25.67 -8.85 -9.67
CA GLU A 202 -25.13 -10.09 -9.10
C GLU A 202 -24.16 -10.79 -10.05
N GLU A 203 -24.51 -10.88 -11.34
CA GLU A 203 -23.64 -11.45 -12.37
C GLU A 203 -22.34 -10.65 -12.48
N SER A 204 -22.44 -9.31 -12.51
CA SER A 204 -21.28 -8.41 -12.56
C SER A 204 -20.39 -8.55 -11.32
N GLU A 205 -20.97 -8.63 -10.13
CA GLU A 205 -20.24 -8.81 -8.88
C GLU A 205 -19.53 -10.18 -8.84
N LYS A 206 -20.18 -11.24 -9.33
CA LYS A 206 -19.58 -12.58 -9.43
C LYS A 206 -18.39 -12.60 -10.38
N LEU A 207 -18.52 -11.96 -11.55
CA LEU A 207 -17.42 -11.81 -12.51
C LEU A 207 -16.27 -10.99 -11.93
N ARG A 208 -16.57 -9.89 -11.22
CA ARG A 208 -15.58 -9.04 -10.57
C ARG A 208 -14.78 -9.82 -9.51
N LYS A 209 -15.45 -10.55 -8.63
CA LYS A 209 -14.80 -11.38 -7.59
C LYS A 209 -13.89 -12.44 -8.22
N LYS A 210 -14.32 -13.10 -9.31
CA LYS A 210 -13.47 -14.07 -10.03
C LYS A 210 -12.23 -13.42 -10.63
N ALA A 211 -12.37 -12.24 -11.24
CA ALA A 211 -11.24 -11.51 -11.82
C ALA A 211 -10.24 -11.06 -10.73
N GLU A 212 -10.74 -10.58 -9.60
CA GLU A 212 -9.92 -10.15 -8.45
C GLU A 212 -9.16 -11.33 -7.82
N ALA A 213 -9.84 -12.46 -7.59
CA ALA A 213 -9.21 -13.68 -7.10
C ALA A 213 -8.11 -14.17 -8.04
N ALA A 214 -8.35 -14.15 -9.37
CA ALA A 214 -7.36 -14.51 -10.36
C ALA A 214 -6.13 -13.55 -10.33
N ASN A 215 -6.35 -12.25 -10.14
CA ASN A 215 -5.27 -11.28 -10.08
C ASN A 215 -4.42 -11.42 -8.80
N ILE A 216 -5.07 -11.70 -7.67
CA ILE A 216 -4.38 -11.99 -6.40
C ILE A 216 -3.56 -13.27 -6.55
N ALA A 217 -4.15 -14.36 -7.07
CA ALA A 217 -3.44 -15.62 -7.29
C ALA A 217 -2.23 -15.44 -8.21
N LYS A 218 -2.39 -14.70 -9.33
CA LYS A 218 -1.29 -14.35 -10.25
C LYS A 218 -0.17 -13.59 -9.53
N SER A 219 -0.51 -12.62 -8.69
CA SER A 219 0.46 -11.80 -7.96
C SER A 219 1.22 -12.60 -6.90
N THR A 220 0.52 -13.44 -6.13
CA THR A 220 1.13 -14.31 -5.12
C THR A 220 2.01 -15.37 -5.75
N PHE A 221 1.56 -15.97 -6.85
CA PHE A 221 2.37 -16.92 -7.63
C PHE A 221 3.68 -16.28 -8.09
N LEU A 222 3.63 -15.08 -8.68
CA LEU A 222 4.83 -14.39 -9.15
C LEU A 222 5.76 -14.00 -7.99
N ALA A 223 5.23 -13.57 -6.85
CA ALA A 223 6.02 -13.27 -5.66
C ALA A 223 6.79 -14.50 -5.14
N ASN A 224 6.12 -15.65 -5.03
CA ASN A 224 6.73 -16.91 -4.60
C ASN A 224 7.78 -17.39 -5.62
N MET A 225 7.42 -17.39 -6.91
CA MET A 225 8.34 -17.75 -8.00
C MET A 225 9.57 -16.86 -8.03
N SER A 226 9.45 -15.56 -7.76
CA SER A 226 10.64 -14.72 -7.68
C SER A 226 11.56 -15.11 -6.54
N HIS A 227 11.05 -15.53 -5.38
CA HIS A 227 11.91 -15.99 -4.28
C HIS A 227 12.62 -17.31 -4.65
N GLU A 228 11.89 -18.21 -5.29
CA GLU A 228 12.41 -19.50 -5.76
C GLU A 228 13.38 -19.39 -6.92
N ILE A 229 13.27 -18.37 -7.78
CA ILE A 229 14.25 -18.11 -8.85
C ILE A 229 15.42 -17.28 -8.32
N ARG A 230 15.18 -16.33 -7.40
CA ARG A 230 16.25 -15.48 -6.85
C ARG A 230 17.28 -16.31 -6.09
N THR A 231 16.85 -17.24 -5.25
CA THR A 231 17.75 -18.08 -4.44
C THR A 231 18.80 -18.83 -5.28
N PRO A 232 18.44 -19.64 -6.30
CA PRO A 232 19.41 -20.32 -7.15
C PRO A 232 20.21 -19.34 -8.01
N MET A 233 19.63 -18.22 -8.46
CA MET A 233 20.36 -17.21 -9.23
C MET A 233 21.43 -16.49 -8.40
N SER A 234 21.12 -16.12 -7.16
CA SER A 234 22.11 -15.62 -6.20
C SER A 234 23.19 -16.66 -5.90
N GLY A 235 22.83 -17.95 -5.89
CA GLY A 235 23.79 -19.05 -5.85
C GLY A 235 24.71 -19.10 -7.07
N VAL A 236 24.16 -18.98 -8.29
CA VAL A 236 24.95 -18.91 -9.53
C VAL A 236 25.92 -17.73 -9.51
N ILE A 237 25.44 -16.53 -9.16
CA ILE A 237 26.29 -15.33 -9.05
C ILE A 237 27.39 -15.54 -8.01
N SER A 238 27.05 -16.04 -6.82
CA SER A 238 28.04 -16.32 -5.79
C SER A 238 29.10 -17.32 -6.24
N MET A 239 28.70 -18.40 -6.93
CA MET A 239 29.65 -19.40 -7.46
C MET A 239 30.51 -18.84 -8.60
N THR A 240 29.95 -17.99 -9.45
CA THR A 240 30.68 -17.29 -10.51
C THR A 240 31.69 -16.30 -9.92
N ASN A 241 31.35 -15.59 -8.85
CA ASN A 241 32.24 -14.63 -8.20
C ASN A 241 33.37 -15.34 -7.47
N LEU A 242 33.08 -16.44 -6.78
CA LEU A 242 34.10 -17.33 -6.23
C LEU A 242 35.03 -17.89 -7.32
N LEU A 243 34.52 -18.17 -8.53
CA LEU A 243 35.35 -18.60 -9.65
C LEU A 243 36.25 -17.46 -10.15
N LEU A 244 35.75 -16.22 -10.22
CA LEU A 244 36.50 -15.02 -10.63
C LEU A 244 37.60 -14.60 -9.65
N ASP A 245 37.44 -14.97 -8.37
CA ASP A 245 38.42 -14.73 -7.30
C ASP A 245 39.56 -15.78 -7.29
N THR A 246 39.48 -16.84 -8.11
CA THR A 246 40.55 -17.85 -8.25
C THR A 246 41.50 -17.53 -9.40
N GLU A 247 42.68 -18.17 -9.43
CA GLU A 247 43.58 -18.13 -10.60
C GLU A 247 42.88 -18.75 -11.82
N THR A 248 42.37 -17.89 -12.69
CA THR A 248 41.66 -18.26 -13.93
C THR A 248 42.48 -17.85 -15.15
N THR A 249 42.39 -18.64 -16.23
CA THR A 249 42.92 -18.19 -17.53
C THR A 249 42.07 -17.03 -18.08
N LEU A 250 42.62 -16.24 -19.00
CA LEU A 250 41.88 -15.13 -19.63
C LEU A 250 40.54 -15.60 -20.21
N GLU A 251 40.52 -16.75 -20.88
CA GLU A 251 39.32 -17.35 -21.47
C GLU A 251 38.31 -17.80 -20.39
N GLN A 252 38.77 -18.37 -19.28
CA GLN A 252 37.89 -18.75 -18.15
C GLN A 252 37.29 -17.53 -17.46
N ARG A 253 38.07 -16.46 -17.33
CA ARG A 253 37.60 -15.20 -16.76
C ARG A 253 36.53 -14.56 -17.64
N GLU A 254 36.74 -14.52 -18.96
CA GLU A 254 35.72 -14.04 -19.91
C GLU A 254 34.41 -14.86 -19.82
N TYR A 255 34.50 -16.19 -19.68
CA TYR A 255 33.30 -17.03 -19.49
C TYR A 255 32.58 -16.75 -18.16
N ALA A 256 33.33 -16.54 -17.08
CA ALA A 256 32.77 -16.25 -15.77
C ALA A 256 32.13 -14.85 -15.72
N GLU A 257 32.79 -13.81 -16.24
CA GLU A 257 32.21 -12.46 -16.37
C GLU A 257 30.94 -12.46 -17.24
N ALA A 258 30.92 -13.25 -18.32
CA ALA A 258 29.73 -13.43 -19.16
C ALA A 258 28.58 -14.15 -18.41
N LEU A 259 28.88 -15.13 -17.55
CA LEU A 259 27.90 -15.81 -16.71
C LEU A 259 27.31 -14.89 -15.63
N GLU A 260 28.16 -14.12 -14.94
CA GLU A 260 27.73 -13.15 -13.93
C GLU A 260 26.80 -12.11 -14.54
N SER A 261 27.23 -11.46 -15.63
CA SER A 261 26.43 -10.46 -16.35
C SER A 261 25.09 -11.02 -16.83
N SER A 262 25.06 -12.27 -17.29
CA SER A 262 23.82 -12.94 -17.70
C SER A 262 22.89 -13.20 -16.52
N ALA A 263 23.45 -13.58 -15.37
CA ALA A 263 22.70 -13.87 -14.16
C ALA A 263 22.09 -12.61 -13.53
N GLU A 264 22.86 -11.52 -13.45
CA GLU A 264 22.39 -10.21 -13.01
C GLU A 264 21.30 -9.66 -13.93
N SER A 265 21.49 -9.80 -15.25
CA SER A 265 20.48 -9.42 -16.24
C SER A 265 19.16 -10.16 -16.00
N LEU A 266 19.21 -11.46 -15.73
CA LEU A 266 18.02 -12.27 -15.45
C LEU A 266 17.33 -11.85 -14.15
N LEU A 267 18.10 -11.56 -13.09
CA LEU A 267 17.54 -11.03 -11.83
C LEU A 267 16.85 -9.68 -12.05
N SER A 268 17.44 -8.79 -12.85
CA SER A 268 16.80 -7.52 -13.23
C SER A 268 15.46 -7.77 -13.94
N VAL A 269 15.40 -8.71 -14.89
CA VAL A 269 14.15 -9.07 -15.59
C VAL A 269 13.08 -9.55 -14.62
N ILE A 270 13.45 -10.40 -13.66
CA ILE A 270 12.51 -10.93 -12.66
C ILE A 270 11.99 -9.81 -11.76
N ASN A 271 12.88 -8.93 -11.31
CA ASN A 271 12.49 -7.78 -10.49
C ASN A 271 11.57 -6.82 -11.27
N ASP A 272 11.82 -6.58 -12.56
CA ASP A 272 10.93 -5.79 -13.42
C ASP A 272 9.54 -6.42 -13.53
N ILE A 273 9.46 -7.75 -13.74
CA ILE A 273 8.18 -8.48 -13.81
C ILE A 273 7.42 -8.37 -12.49
N LEU A 274 8.12 -8.50 -11.36
CA LEU A 274 7.52 -8.35 -10.04
C LEU A 274 7.00 -6.95 -9.78
N ASP A 275 7.80 -5.93 -10.05
CA ASP A 275 7.42 -4.53 -9.88
C ASP A 275 6.19 -4.24 -10.76
N PHE A 276 6.20 -4.67 -12.03
CA PHE A 276 5.05 -4.56 -12.93
C PHE A 276 3.80 -5.24 -12.35
N SER A 277 3.94 -6.45 -11.80
CA SER A 277 2.81 -7.21 -11.25
C SER A 277 2.24 -6.57 -9.98
N LYS A 278 3.09 -6.02 -9.11
CA LYS A 278 2.64 -5.30 -7.91
C LYS A 278 1.89 -4.02 -8.24
N ILE A 279 2.35 -3.30 -9.27
CA ILE A 279 1.70 -2.10 -9.78
C ILE A 279 0.32 -2.46 -10.38
N GLU A 280 0.25 -3.50 -11.23
CA GLU A 280 -1.01 -3.97 -11.84
C GLU A 280 -2.03 -4.44 -10.77
N ALA A 281 -1.55 -4.97 -9.65
CA ALA A 281 -2.37 -5.37 -8.52
C ALA A 281 -2.77 -4.21 -7.57
N GLY A 282 -2.25 -3.00 -7.79
CA GLY A 282 -2.47 -1.85 -6.90
C GLY A 282 -1.85 -2.00 -5.50
N LYS A 283 -0.87 -2.90 -5.33
CA LYS A 283 -0.22 -3.24 -4.05
C LYS A 283 1.20 -2.68 -3.95
N PHE A 284 1.43 -1.51 -4.56
CA PHE A 284 2.75 -0.92 -4.62
C PHE A 284 2.81 0.32 -3.75
N ASP A 285 3.66 0.28 -2.72
CA ASP A 285 3.84 1.36 -1.76
C ASP A 285 5.12 2.15 -2.07
N PHE A 286 4.99 3.47 -2.20
CA PHE A 286 6.13 4.37 -2.27
C PHE A 286 6.75 4.59 -0.90
N LYS A 287 8.06 4.73 -0.87
CA LYS A 287 8.79 5.20 0.31
C LYS A 287 9.00 6.70 0.18
N ILE A 288 8.02 7.46 0.66
CA ILE A 288 8.11 8.93 0.68
C ILE A 288 8.99 9.36 1.86
N ILE A 289 10.16 9.89 1.55
CA ILE A 289 11.17 10.35 2.52
C ILE A 289 11.67 11.75 2.16
N ASP A 290 12.33 12.42 3.11
CA ASP A 290 12.94 13.74 2.91
C ASP A 290 14.37 13.57 2.39
N PHE A 291 14.70 14.09 1.21
CA PHE A 291 16.03 13.89 0.62
C PHE A 291 16.57 15.12 -0.11
N ASP A 292 17.89 15.15 -0.26
CA ASP A 292 18.59 16.09 -1.13
C ASP A 292 18.55 15.57 -2.58
N LEU A 293 17.78 16.25 -3.43
CA LEU A 293 17.59 15.88 -4.83
C LEU A 293 18.91 15.94 -5.62
N ARG A 294 19.77 16.93 -5.35
CA ARG A 294 21.05 17.08 -6.04
C ARG A 294 22.00 15.96 -5.65
N HIS A 295 22.03 15.60 -4.36
CA HIS A 295 22.84 14.48 -3.89
C HIS A 295 22.44 13.14 -4.54
N VAL A 296 21.13 12.89 -4.68
CA VAL A 296 20.63 11.67 -5.35
C VAL A 296 21.06 11.61 -6.82
N ILE A 297 20.94 12.72 -7.55
CA ILE A 297 21.36 12.82 -8.96
C ILE A 297 22.88 12.61 -9.08
N ASP A 298 23.67 13.32 -8.28
CA ASP A 298 25.14 13.26 -8.32
C ASP A 298 25.67 11.85 -7.99
N HIS A 299 25.14 11.21 -6.95
CA HIS A 299 25.57 9.87 -6.56
C HIS A 299 25.23 8.84 -7.65
N MET A 300 24.08 8.99 -8.32
CA MET A 300 23.69 8.11 -9.41
C MET A 300 24.56 8.31 -10.67
N LEU A 301 24.89 9.55 -11.02
CA LEU A 301 25.61 9.84 -12.27
C LEU A 301 27.09 9.44 -12.25
N LYS A 302 27.74 9.44 -11.07
CA LYS A 302 29.18 9.10 -10.94
C LYS A 302 29.57 7.79 -11.62
N PRO A 303 28.97 6.63 -11.30
CA PRO A 303 29.32 5.37 -11.96
C PRO A 303 28.96 5.37 -13.46
N LEU A 304 27.81 5.95 -13.84
CA LEU A 304 27.34 6.02 -15.24
C LEU A 304 28.26 6.88 -16.12
N THR A 305 28.88 7.90 -15.54
CA THR A 305 29.84 8.76 -16.25
C THR A 305 31.11 7.98 -16.60
N MET A 306 31.57 7.13 -15.69
CA MET A 306 32.73 6.28 -15.93
C MET A 306 32.42 5.22 -16.99
N GLU A 307 31.23 4.62 -16.95
CA GLU A 307 30.77 3.68 -17.97
C GLU A 307 30.65 4.33 -19.36
N ALA A 308 30.04 5.52 -19.43
CA ALA A 308 29.93 6.28 -20.68
C ALA A 308 31.32 6.60 -21.26
N HIS A 309 32.26 7.02 -20.42
CA HIS A 309 33.63 7.29 -20.83
C HIS A 309 34.35 6.04 -21.38
N MET A 310 34.18 4.88 -20.75
CA MET A 310 34.73 3.61 -21.27
C MET A 310 34.15 3.25 -22.65
N ARG A 311 32.91 3.66 -22.95
CA ARG A 311 32.26 3.50 -24.26
C ARG A 311 32.58 4.63 -25.25
N GLY A 312 33.38 5.62 -24.88
CA GLY A 312 33.72 6.77 -25.72
C GLY A 312 32.59 7.79 -25.88
N LEU A 313 31.64 7.83 -24.94
CA LEU A 313 30.51 8.76 -24.91
C LEU A 313 30.72 9.83 -23.81
N GLY A 314 30.25 11.05 -24.07
CA GLY A 314 30.14 12.06 -23.02
C GLY A 314 28.83 11.92 -22.24
N LEU A 315 28.86 12.04 -20.90
CA LEU A 315 27.67 12.17 -20.06
C LEU A 315 27.78 13.46 -19.25
N ALA A 316 26.78 14.34 -19.36
CA ALA A 316 26.72 15.61 -18.64
C ALA A 316 25.39 15.77 -17.90
N CYS A 317 25.40 16.58 -16.84
CA CYS A 317 24.19 16.94 -16.10
C CYS A 317 24.12 18.45 -15.92
N GLU A 318 22.94 19.01 -16.18
CA GLU A 318 22.61 20.42 -16.06
C GLU A 318 21.38 20.55 -15.16
N THR A 319 21.54 21.16 -14.00
CA THR A 319 20.44 21.39 -13.04
C THR A 319 20.17 22.88 -12.95
N GLU A 320 18.93 23.31 -13.20
CA GLU A 320 18.55 24.71 -13.10
C GLU A 320 18.60 25.22 -11.64
N PRO A 321 18.99 26.50 -11.39
CA PRO A 321 19.13 27.03 -10.04
C PRO A 321 17.85 26.97 -9.19
N ASP A 322 16.69 27.08 -9.85
CA ASP A 322 15.37 27.16 -9.22
C ASP A 322 14.84 25.78 -8.77
N VAL A 323 15.55 24.68 -9.07
CA VAL A 323 15.21 23.35 -8.57
C VAL A 323 15.46 23.27 -7.05
N PRO A 324 14.44 22.98 -6.23
CA PRO A 324 14.60 22.84 -4.79
C PRO A 324 15.59 21.73 -4.43
N VAL A 325 16.50 22.03 -3.49
CA VAL A 325 17.52 21.08 -3.03
C VAL A 325 16.89 20.00 -2.15
N PHE A 326 16.06 20.40 -1.18
CA PHE A 326 15.41 19.51 -0.24
C PHE A 326 13.94 19.31 -0.60
N VAL A 327 13.59 18.07 -0.85
CA VAL A 327 12.27 17.65 -1.32
C VAL A 327 11.82 16.39 -0.59
N ARG A 328 10.52 16.16 -0.56
CA ARG A 328 9.93 14.92 -0.06
C ARG A 328 9.32 14.10 -1.21
N GLY A 329 9.66 12.82 -1.28
CA GLY A 329 9.29 11.89 -2.35
C GLY A 329 10.00 10.54 -2.26
N ASP A 330 9.96 9.70 -3.31
CA ASP A 330 10.68 8.41 -3.36
C ASP A 330 11.95 8.50 -4.22
N PRO A 331 13.15 8.62 -3.61
CA PRO A 331 14.41 8.75 -4.35
C PRO A 331 14.84 7.44 -5.03
N GLY A 332 14.37 6.29 -4.54
CA GLY A 332 14.68 4.99 -5.13
C GLY A 332 14.01 4.84 -6.49
N ARG A 333 12.73 5.21 -6.58
CA ARG A 333 11.97 5.15 -7.84
C ARG A 333 12.39 6.23 -8.83
N LEU A 334 12.72 7.42 -8.33
CA LEU A 334 13.36 8.44 -9.16
C LEU A 334 14.64 7.91 -9.83
N ARG A 335 15.53 7.29 -9.04
CA ARG A 335 16.78 6.69 -9.53
C ARG A 335 16.52 5.58 -10.55
N GLN A 336 15.49 4.76 -10.33
CA GLN A 336 15.12 3.67 -11.24
C GLN A 336 14.66 4.20 -12.61
N ILE A 337 13.83 5.25 -12.63
CA ILE A 337 13.42 5.90 -13.89
C ILE A 337 14.66 6.46 -14.60
N LEU A 338 15.51 7.20 -13.89
CA LEU A 338 16.71 7.82 -14.47
C LEU A 338 17.70 6.78 -15.00
N ASN A 339 18.00 5.73 -14.24
CA ASN A 339 18.89 4.64 -14.66
C ASN A 339 18.37 3.95 -15.94
N ASN A 340 17.06 3.72 -16.04
CA ASN A 340 16.48 3.14 -17.24
C ASN A 340 16.61 4.08 -18.46
N LEU A 341 16.28 5.36 -18.31
CA LEU A 341 16.37 6.32 -19.42
C LEU A 341 17.82 6.56 -19.88
N ILE A 342 18.75 6.77 -18.93
CA ILE A 342 20.17 6.97 -19.22
C ILE A 342 20.80 5.69 -19.78
N GLY A 343 20.46 4.53 -19.23
CA GLY A 343 20.91 3.23 -19.73
C GLY A 343 20.47 2.99 -21.18
N ASN A 344 19.22 3.33 -21.53
CA ASN A 344 18.76 3.28 -22.91
C ASN A 344 19.52 4.27 -23.81
N ALA A 345 19.76 5.51 -23.35
CA ALA A 345 20.54 6.48 -24.10
C ALA A 345 21.97 5.98 -24.39
N MET A 346 22.66 5.40 -23.39
CA MET A 346 24.01 4.80 -23.56
C MET A 346 24.02 3.60 -24.50
N LYS A 347 22.91 2.84 -24.53
CA LYS A 347 22.76 1.66 -25.37
C LYS A 347 22.56 1.99 -26.84
N PHE A 348 21.84 3.08 -27.15
CA PHE A 348 21.47 3.44 -28.52
C PHE A 348 22.32 4.58 -29.13
N THR A 349 23.23 5.15 -28.34
CA THR A 349 24.20 6.17 -28.79
C THR A 349 25.56 5.52 -29.01
N HIS A 350 26.09 5.61 -30.23
CA HIS A 350 27.39 5.00 -30.57
C HIS A 350 28.54 6.02 -30.54
N GLN A 351 28.25 7.29 -30.81
CA GLN A 351 29.18 8.41 -30.76
C GLN A 351 28.42 9.68 -30.34
N GLY A 352 29.13 10.60 -29.69
CA GLY A 352 28.55 11.85 -29.18
C GLY A 352 28.35 11.81 -27.67
N GLY A 353 27.18 12.22 -27.20
CA GLY A 353 26.95 12.34 -25.76
C GLY A 353 25.49 12.33 -25.34
N ILE A 354 25.33 12.29 -24.02
CA ILE A 354 24.07 12.22 -23.30
C ILE A 354 24.05 13.37 -22.31
N VAL A 355 22.94 14.09 -22.24
CA VAL A 355 22.75 15.22 -21.32
C VAL A 355 21.49 14.96 -20.49
N LEU A 356 21.65 14.95 -19.16
CA LEU A 356 20.54 15.02 -18.22
C LEU A 356 20.27 16.48 -17.86
N GLN A 357 19.09 16.98 -18.20
CA GLN A 357 18.61 18.30 -17.78
C GLN A 357 17.54 18.16 -16.69
N VAL A 358 17.67 18.94 -15.64
CA VAL A 358 16.73 18.97 -14.50
C VAL A 358 16.24 20.39 -14.29
N SER A 359 14.93 20.61 -14.46
CA SER A 359 14.31 21.92 -14.38
C SER A 359 12.97 21.87 -13.64
N PRO A 360 12.56 22.96 -12.95
CA PRO A 360 11.20 23.06 -12.43
C PRO A 360 10.22 23.37 -13.59
N GLU A 361 9.06 22.70 -13.61
CA GLU A 361 8.02 22.92 -14.63
C GLU A 361 6.81 23.66 -14.06
N GLU A 362 6.38 23.27 -12.86
CA GLU A 362 5.33 23.96 -12.12
C GLU A 362 5.73 24.09 -10.66
N GLU A 363 5.46 25.23 -10.05
CA GLU A 363 5.79 25.47 -8.65
C GLU A 363 4.57 26.04 -7.92
N SER A 364 4.34 25.52 -6.73
CA SER A 364 3.35 26.00 -5.77
C SER A 364 4.02 26.25 -4.41
N ASP A 365 3.25 26.76 -3.45
CA ASP A 365 3.76 27.03 -2.10
C ASP A 365 4.25 25.75 -1.40
N SER A 366 3.63 24.60 -1.66
CA SER A 366 3.91 23.32 -0.97
C SER A 366 4.52 22.23 -1.85
N HIS A 367 4.43 22.34 -3.18
CA HIS A 367 4.91 21.32 -4.11
C HIS A 367 5.64 21.94 -5.30
N VAL A 368 6.59 21.20 -5.85
CA VAL A 368 7.25 21.48 -7.12
C VAL A 368 7.07 20.27 -8.05
N VAL A 369 6.75 20.53 -9.31
CA VAL A 369 6.83 19.53 -10.38
C VAL A 369 8.19 19.69 -11.03
N VAL A 370 9.06 18.71 -10.87
CA VAL A 370 10.40 18.71 -11.45
C VAL A 370 10.41 17.86 -12.71
N ARG A 371 10.94 18.43 -13.78
CA ARG A 371 11.13 17.77 -15.07
C ARG A 371 12.56 17.31 -15.23
N PHE A 372 12.71 16.05 -15.62
CA PHE A 372 13.98 15.41 -15.95
C PHE A 372 13.95 15.07 -17.43
N SER A 373 14.94 15.55 -18.19
CA SER A 373 15.05 15.30 -19.62
C SER A 373 16.41 14.68 -19.94
N VAL A 374 16.41 13.45 -20.46
CA VAL A 374 17.59 12.74 -20.93
C VAL A 374 17.64 12.87 -22.45
N THR A 375 18.60 13.64 -22.95
CA THR A 375 18.82 13.85 -24.38
C THR A 375 20.05 13.08 -24.86
N ASP A 376 19.90 12.30 -25.91
CA ASP A 376 20.95 11.51 -26.55
C ASP A 376 21.16 11.95 -28.01
N THR A 377 22.38 11.79 -28.52
CA THR A 377 22.72 12.02 -29.93
C THR A 377 22.72 10.74 -30.76
N GLY A 378 21.93 9.74 -30.36
CA GLY A 378 21.91 8.41 -30.94
C GLY A 378 21.11 8.29 -32.24
N ILE A 379 20.69 7.07 -32.56
CA ILE A 379 20.01 6.73 -33.83
C ILE A 379 18.63 7.37 -33.99
N GLY A 380 18.02 7.86 -32.92
CA GLY A 380 16.64 8.35 -32.93
C GLY A 380 15.60 7.24 -33.20
N ILE A 381 14.32 7.62 -33.19
CA ILE A 381 13.19 6.70 -33.30
C ILE A 381 12.21 7.21 -34.35
N HIS A 382 11.86 6.34 -35.30
CA HIS A 382 10.88 6.67 -36.33
C HIS A 382 9.47 6.89 -35.76
N LYS A 383 8.74 7.88 -36.29
CA LYS A 383 7.43 8.36 -35.77
C LYS A 383 6.39 7.26 -35.56
N ASN A 384 6.42 6.21 -36.37
CA ASN A 384 5.47 5.09 -36.29
C ASN A 384 5.57 4.28 -34.99
N HIS A 385 6.69 4.36 -34.26
CA HIS A 385 6.92 3.58 -33.05
C HIS A 385 6.67 4.36 -31.75
N LEU A 386 6.64 5.69 -31.79
CA LEU A 386 6.57 6.56 -30.60
C LEU A 386 5.37 6.24 -29.69
N ASN A 387 4.19 6.03 -30.27
CA ASN A 387 2.95 5.76 -29.52
C ASN A 387 2.90 4.39 -28.82
N ARG A 388 3.88 3.51 -29.09
CA ARG A 388 3.92 2.15 -28.56
C ARG A 388 5.08 1.92 -27.59
N LEU A 389 6.06 2.83 -27.50
CA LEU A 389 7.27 2.68 -26.69
C LEU A 389 7.02 2.40 -25.20
N PHE A 390 5.96 2.99 -24.64
CA PHE A 390 5.60 2.82 -23.24
C PHE A 390 4.61 1.67 -22.99
N LYS A 391 4.30 0.84 -23.99
CA LYS A 391 3.47 -0.36 -23.81
C LYS A 391 4.35 -1.50 -23.28
N ALA A 392 3.83 -2.25 -22.31
CA ALA A 392 4.51 -3.42 -21.77
C ALA A 392 4.87 -4.43 -22.87
N PHE A 393 6.08 -4.99 -22.80
CA PHE A 393 6.65 -5.96 -23.74
C PHE A 393 6.80 -5.47 -25.19
N PHE A 394 6.68 -4.16 -25.45
CA PHE A 394 6.88 -3.62 -26.78
C PHE A 394 8.36 -3.35 -27.06
N GLN A 395 8.84 -3.79 -28.23
CA GLN A 395 10.21 -3.57 -28.71
C GLN A 395 10.18 -3.18 -30.19
N VAL A 396 11.01 -2.21 -30.58
CA VAL A 396 11.01 -1.62 -31.93
C VAL A 396 11.62 -2.56 -32.97
N ASP A 397 12.54 -3.46 -32.61
CA ASP A 397 13.25 -4.30 -33.58
C ASP A 397 13.69 -5.68 -33.02
N MET A 398 13.28 -6.78 -33.66
CA MET A 398 13.68 -8.17 -33.34
C MET A 398 15.09 -8.52 -33.89
N SER A 399 15.69 -7.64 -34.69
CA SER A 399 17.03 -7.84 -35.26
C SER A 399 18.14 -7.29 -34.35
N ALA A 400 17.85 -6.23 -33.58
CA ALA A 400 18.74 -5.59 -32.60
C ALA A 400 18.80 -6.32 -31.24
N THR A 401 17.85 -7.22 -30.95
CA THR A 401 17.83 -8.05 -29.73
C THR A 401 19.04 -8.97 -29.61
N ARG A 402 19.65 -9.38 -30.74
CA ARG A 402 20.87 -10.21 -30.74
C ARG A 402 22.13 -9.47 -30.27
N LYS A 403 22.12 -8.14 -30.22
CA LYS A 403 23.30 -7.33 -29.89
C LYS A 403 23.17 -6.55 -28.58
N TYR A 404 21.94 -6.25 -28.12
CA TYR A 404 21.77 -5.36 -26.97
C TYR A 404 20.68 -5.72 -25.93
N GLY A 405 19.90 -6.80 -26.06
CA GLY A 405 19.07 -7.40 -24.99
C GLY A 405 18.06 -6.50 -24.20
N GLY A 406 16.83 -6.94 -23.95
CA GLY A 406 15.92 -6.21 -23.05
C GLY A 406 14.56 -6.87 -22.90
N THR A 407 13.83 -6.53 -21.85
CA THR A 407 12.50 -7.09 -21.52
C THR A 407 11.35 -6.34 -22.19
N GLY A 408 11.59 -5.08 -22.59
CA GLY A 408 10.51 -4.17 -23.01
C GLY A 408 9.60 -3.73 -21.85
N LEU A 409 10.00 -3.99 -20.60
CA LEU A 409 9.24 -3.59 -19.40
C LEU A 409 9.72 -2.27 -18.82
N GLY A 410 11.01 -1.94 -18.94
CA GLY A 410 11.60 -0.75 -18.32
C GLY A 410 10.81 0.53 -18.58
N LEU A 411 10.54 0.89 -19.84
CA LEU A 411 9.79 2.12 -20.16
C LEU A 411 8.34 2.08 -19.65
N ALA A 412 7.70 0.91 -19.66
CA ALA A 412 6.34 0.76 -19.13
C ALA A 412 6.30 0.95 -17.61
N ILE A 413 7.29 0.42 -16.89
CA ILE A 413 7.45 0.60 -15.44
C ILE A 413 7.79 2.06 -15.12
N SER A 414 8.71 2.68 -15.87
CA SER A 414 9.03 4.10 -15.71
C SER A 414 7.82 5.00 -15.91
N LYS A 415 6.94 4.66 -16.86
CA LYS A 415 5.66 5.35 -17.05
C LYS A 415 4.76 5.22 -15.83
N GLN A 416 4.58 4.00 -15.32
CA GLN A 416 3.75 3.76 -14.14
C GLN A 416 4.28 4.53 -12.92
N PHE A 417 5.60 4.52 -12.68
CA PHE A 417 6.18 5.28 -11.57
C PHE A 417 6.00 6.79 -11.74
N ALA A 418 6.24 7.35 -12.93
CA ALA A 418 6.03 8.78 -13.15
C ALA A 418 4.56 9.19 -12.90
N GLU A 419 3.60 8.41 -13.42
CA GLU A 419 2.16 8.65 -13.23
C GLU A 419 1.75 8.53 -11.74
N MET A 420 2.24 7.49 -11.06
CA MET A 420 1.97 7.27 -9.63
C MET A 420 2.67 8.32 -8.73
N MET A 421 3.80 8.90 -9.16
CA MET A 421 4.46 10.06 -8.53
C MET A 421 3.82 11.41 -8.93
N GLY A 422 2.62 11.38 -9.50
CA GLY A 422 1.83 12.58 -9.83
C GLY A 422 2.35 13.38 -11.02
N GLY A 423 3.17 12.77 -11.89
CA GLY A 423 3.71 13.38 -13.10
C GLY A 423 3.38 12.61 -14.38
N GLN A 424 4.20 12.83 -15.41
CA GLN A 424 4.02 12.30 -16.77
C GLN A 424 5.36 11.87 -17.36
N ILE A 425 5.34 11.04 -18.40
CA ILE A 425 6.53 10.64 -19.16
C ILE A 425 6.26 10.78 -20.66
N GLY A 426 7.29 11.14 -21.42
CA GLY A 426 7.19 11.27 -22.86
C GLY A 426 8.53 11.16 -23.57
N VAL A 427 8.46 11.27 -24.89
CA VAL A 427 9.62 11.18 -25.78
C VAL A 427 9.44 12.11 -26.97
N LEU A 428 10.52 12.79 -27.33
CA LEU A 428 10.68 13.52 -28.58
C LEU A 428 11.87 12.87 -29.30
N SER A 429 11.71 12.48 -30.56
CA SER A 429 12.80 11.82 -31.27
C SER A 429 12.71 12.05 -32.77
N GLU A 430 13.86 12.18 -33.40
CA GLU A 430 14.00 12.26 -34.85
C GLU A 430 15.10 11.28 -35.30
N GLU A 431 14.76 10.44 -36.28
CA GLU A 431 15.67 9.42 -36.81
C GLU A 431 16.98 10.04 -37.34
N GLY A 432 18.10 9.53 -36.87
CA GLY A 432 19.46 10.01 -37.18
C GLY A 432 19.91 11.26 -36.41
N LYS A 433 19.07 11.86 -35.56
CA LYS A 433 19.43 13.05 -34.76
C LYS A 433 19.43 12.82 -33.25
N GLY A 434 18.90 11.68 -32.79
CA GLY A 434 18.82 11.32 -31.38
C GLY A 434 17.42 11.44 -30.79
N SER A 435 17.33 11.30 -29.47
CA SER A 435 16.06 11.35 -28.73
C SER A 435 16.18 12.15 -27.44
N THR A 436 15.07 12.72 -27.02
CA THR A 436 14.88 13.32 -25.69
C THR A 436 13.74 12.57 -25.00
N PHE A 437 14.09 11.72 -24.04
CA PHE A 437 13.12 11.15 -23.12
C PHE A 437 12.97 12.07 -21.92
N TRP A 438 11.75 12.35 -21.51
CA TRP A 438 11.50 13.24 -20.37
C TRP A 438 10.44 12.65 -19.47
N PHE A 439 10.53 12.94 -18.18
CA PHE A 439 9.47 12.67 -17.23
C PHE A 439 9.38 13.80 -16.21
N THR A 440 8.24 13.86 -15.53
CA THR A 440 7.97 14.79 -14.45
C THR A 440 7.60 14.02 -13.21
N VAL A 441 7.94 14.57 -12.05
CA VAL A 441 7.52 14.05 -10.75
C VAL A 441 7.07 15.21 -9.89
N ARG A 442 5.98 15.00 -9.15
CA ARG A 442 5.51 15.97 -8.17
C ARG A 442 6.17 15.67 -6.82
N LEU A 443 6.89 16.65 -6.30
CA LEU A 443 7.63 16.55 -5.05
C LEU A 443 7.16 17.63 -4.07
N GLU A 444 7.12 17.30 -2.79
CA GLU A 444 6.78 18.26 -1.74
C GLU A 444 8.00 19.13 -1.42
N LYS A 445 7.79 20.45 -1.32
CA LYS A 445 8.85 21.41 -0.97
C LYS A 445 8.99 21.50 0.54
N LEU A 446 10.23 21.42 1.03
CA LEU A 446 10.53 21.66 2.43
C LEU A 446 10.90 23.15 2.61
N SER A 447 9.93 23.96 3.06
CA SER A 447 10.10 25.41 3.26
C SER A 447 11.11 25.69 4.38
N HIS A 448 12.18 26.44 4.06
CA HIS A 448 13.13 26.95 5.04
C HIS A 448 12.47 28.04 5.89
N ASN A 449 12.18 27.75 7.16
CA ASN A 449 12.00 28.78 8.18
C ASN A 449 12.95 28.50 9.35
N ARG A 450 14.23 28.85 9.16
CA ARG A 450 15.21 29.05 10.23
C ARG A 450 16.18 30.17 9.83
N GLU A 451 15.68 31.38 9.77
CA GLU A 451 16.49 32.53 10.15
C GLU A 451 16.58 32.50 11.69
N ALA A 452 17.62 31.87 12.22
CA ALA A 452 18.00 32.11 13.61
C ALA A 452 18.73 33.47 13.63
N GLU A 453 18.04 34.50 14.12
CA GLU A 453 18.64 35.76 14.53
C GLU A 453 19.83 35.49 15.46
N ILE A 454 21.05 35.70 14.96
CA ILE A 454 22.22 35.88 15.81
C ILE A 454 22.08 37.26 16.45
N VAL A 455 21.51 37.28 17.65
CA VAL A 455 21.63 38.41 18.57
C VAL A 455 23.09 38.47 18.99
N ILE A 456 23.84 39.42 18.47
CA ILE A 456 25.17 39.80 18.97
C ILE A 456 24.94 40.78 20.13
N PRO A 457 25.28 40.44 21.40
CA PRO A 457 25.37 41.44 22.45
C PRO A 457 26.58 42.33 22.16
N GLY A 458 26.33 43.62 21.98
CA GLY A 458 27.37 44.61 21.74
C GLY A 458 28.27 44.79 22.96
N ASP A 459 29.57 45.00 22.71
CA ASP A 459 30.19 46.29 22.99
C ASP A 459 31.64 46.39 22.46
N MET A 460 32.06 47.64 22.25
CA MET A 460 33.44 48.13 22.12
C MET A 460 34.08 48.31 20.72
N VAL A 461 33.53 49.27 19.97
CA VAL A 461 34.15 50.60 19.71
C VAL A 461 35.50 50.70 18.94
N LYS A 462 35.39 51.32 17.75
CA LYS A 462 36.30 52.26 17.02
C LYS A 462 37.55 51.72 16.29
N LYS A 463 37.54 51.80 14.95
CA LYS A 463 38.05 52.97 14.19
C LYS A 463 37.71 52.91 12.69
N ARG A 464 37.49 54.10 12.12
CA ARG A 464 37.09 54.44 10.74
C ARG A 464 38.30 54.50 9.75
N ILE A 465 38.08 53.96 8.52
CA ILE A 465 38.25 54.56 7.15
C ILE A 465 39.69 54.97 6.69
N PRO A 466 40.12 55.03 5.39
CA PRO A 466 39.53 54.67 4.07
C PRO A 466 40.43 53.83 3.09
N THR A 467 39.82 53.46 1.96
CA THR A 467 40.33 53.04 0.63
C THR A 467 41.36 53.97 -0.04
N ALA A 468 42.27 53.42 -0.87
CA ALA A 468 42.54 53.82 -2.28
C ALA A 468 43.75 53.07 -2.91
N ASP A 469 43.60 52.74 -4.21
CA ASP A 469 44.59 52.56 -5.27
C ASP A 469 45.58 51.36 -5.28
N GLY A 470 45.33 50.41 -6.19
CA GLY A 470 45.94 50.41 -7.54
C GLY A 470 47.43 50.04 -7.70
N ASN A 471 47.65 48.85 -8.28
CA ASN A 471 48.80 48.37 -9.07
C ASN A 471 50.16 48.11 -8.41
N SER A 472 50.58 46.83 -8.39
CA SER A 472 51.73 46.32 -9.20
C SER A 472 52.08 44.86 -8.84
N GLU A 473 52.01 43.96 -9.83
CA GLU A 473 52.76 42.69 -9.88
C GLU A 473 54.23 42.94 -10.34
N PRO A 474 55.14 41.94 -10.47
CA PRO A 474 55.34 40.64 -9.80
C PRO A 474 56.82 40.51 -9.28
N VAL A 475 57.35 39.27 -9.12
CA VAL A 475 58.72 38.81 -8.73
C VAL A 475 58.77 38.37 -7.26
N GLY A 476 59.23 37.18 -6.83
CA GLY A 476 59.96 36.07 -7.44
C GLY A 476 60.94 35.51 -6.37
N HIS A 477 61.04 34.18 -6.27
CA HIS A 477 62.04 33.35 -5.53
C HIS A 477 61.79 32.88 -4.08
N SER A 478 61.31 31.64 -3.99
CA SER A 478 61.96 30.45 -3.37
C SER A 478 62.82 30.60 -2.11
N HIS A 479 62.41 29.95 -1.00
CA HIS A 479 62.97 28.67 -0.52
C HIS A 479 62.45 28.25 0.87
N LEU A 480 62.02 26.97 0.97
CA LEU A 480 62.18 26.01 2.09
C LEU A 480 61.50 26.33 3.44
N SER A 481 60.92 25.40 4.20
CA SER A 481 60.53 24.00 4.06
C SER A 481 59.73 23.64 5.32
N ASP A 482 59.00 22.53 5.23
CA ASP A 482 58.55 21.64 6.30
C ASP A 482 57.16 21.84 6.97
N SER A 483 56.28 20.90 6.59
CA SER A 483 55.33 20.10 7.38
C SER A 483 54.47 20.76 8.45
N GLN A 484 53.15 20.69 8.25
CA GLN A 484 52.11 20.19 9.18
C GLN A 484 50.73 20.51 8.56
N THR A 485 49.99 19.52 8.07
CA THR A 485 48.87 18.87 8.81
C THR A 485 48.02 19.85 9.62
N ALA A 486 46.88 20.25 9.05
CA ALA A 486 45.71 20.73 9.77
C ALA A 486 44.50 20.21 8.98
N SER A 487 44.00 19.01 9.28
CA SER A 487 43.00 18.74 10.32
C SER A 487 41.74 19.58 10.14
N ASP A 488 40.81 19.07 9.33
CA ASP A 488 39.39 19.37 9.47
C ASP A 488 38.99 19.01 10.91
N GLY A 489 38.72 20.04 11.71
CA GLY A 489 38.14 19.87 13.03
C GLY A 489 36.68 19.52 12.89
N ALA A 490 36.36 18.23 13.01
CA ALA A 490 35.01 17.77 13.31
C ALA A 490 34.64 18.26 14.72
N GLU A 491 33.49 18.93 14.86
CA GLU A 491 32.88 19.23 16.15
C GLU A 491 32.58 17.89 16.86
N GLN A 492 33.24 17.67 18.00
CA GLN A 492 33.00 16.53 18.89
C GLN A 492 31.63 16.70 19.57
N HIS A 493 30.67 15.83 19.25
CA HIS A 493 29.42 15.73 19.99
C HIS A 493 29.60 14.70 21.12
N GLU A 494 29.64 15.15 22.38
CA GLU A 494 29.61 14.31 23.59
C GLU A 494 28.21 13.67 23.78
N LEU A 495 27.87 12.65 22.99
CA LEU A 495 26.63 11.88 23.17
C LEU A 495 26.82 10.76 24.19
N LYS A 496 25.85 10.60 25.11
CA LYS A 496 25.86 9.54 26.12
C LYS A 496 25.00 8.35 25.69
N ILE A 497 25.62 7.21 25.44
CA ILE A 497 25.01 5.99 24.90
C ILE A 497 24.97 4.91 25.97
N LEU A 498 23.84 4.21 26.11
CA LEU A 498 23.74 2.98 26.89
C LEU A 498 23.89 1.78 25.94
N LEU A 499 24.84 0.90 26.21
CA LEU A 499 25.02 -0.36 25.49
C LEU A 499 24.53 -1.52 26.35
N ALA A 500 23.43 -2.16 25.94
CA ALA A 500 22.90 -3.37 26.57
C ALA A 500 23.26 -4.60 25.73
N GLU A 501 24.19 -5.42 26.23
CA GLU A 501 24.76 -6.58 25.56
C GLU A 501 25.19 -7.60 26.62
N ASP A 502 24.87 -8.88 26.49
CA ASP A 502 25.17 -9.90 27.52
C ASP A 502 26.54 -10.55 27.37
N ASN A 503 27.20 -10.36 26.23
CA ASN A 503 28.51 -10.93 25.95
C ASN A 503 29.63 -9.90 26.15
N ILE A 504 30.50 -10.13 27.15
CA ILE A 504 31.63 -9.27 27.51
C ILE A 504 32.57 -8.98 26.32
N VAL A 505 32.78 -9.95 25.42
CA VAL A 505 33.61 -9.75 24.22
C VAL A 505 32.95 -8.74 23.28
N ASN A 506 31.64 -8.86 23.07
CA ASN A 506 30.87 -7.96 22.21
C ASN A 506 30.78 -6.56 22.83
N GLN A 507 30.59 -6.48 24.15
CA GLN A 507 30.62 -5.23 24.92
C GLN A 507 31.93 -4.48 24.66
N LYS A 508 33.08 -5.13 24.86
CA LYS A 508 34.40 -4.51 24.67
C LYS A 508 34.64 -4.06 23.23
N VAL A 509 34.24 -4.87 22.25
CA VAL A 509 34.39 -4.51 20.84
C VAL A 509 33.53 -3.28 20.50
N ALA A 510 32.27 -3.24 20.94
CA ALA A 510 31.37 -2.12 20.69
C ALA A 510 31.77 -0.86 21.48
N GLU A 511 32.13 -0.98 22.75
CA GLU A 511 32.62 0.11 23.60
C GLU A 511 33.81 0.83 22.94
N ILE A 512 34.79 0.10 22.43
CA ILE A 512 35.98 0.69 21.80
C ILE A 512 35.67 1.31 20.45
N MET A 513 34.77 0.71 19.66
CA MET A 513 34.29 1.33 18.43
C MET A 513 33.63 2.68 18.73
N LEU A 514 32.80 2.74 19.76
CA LEU A 514 32.08 3.94 20.17
C LEU A 514 33.01 5.00 20.78
N ASP A 515 33.98 4.59 21.60
CA ASP A 515 34.99 5.48 22.18
C ASP A 515 35.88 6.10 21.09
N LYS A 516 36.31 5.31 20.10
CA LYS A 516 37.05 5.83 18.92
C LYS A 516 36.24 6.78 18.06
N LEU A 517 34.91 6.63 18.04
CA LEU A 517 33.98 7.54 17.37
C LEU A 517 33.67 8.79 18.22
N GLY A 518 34.17 8.85 19.46
CA GLY A 518 34.04 9.99 20.36
C GLY A 518 32.78 10.00 21.23
N TYR A 519 32.10 8.86 21.38
CA TYR A 519 30.89 8.72 22.18
C TYR A 519 31.19 8.23 23.61
N GLN A 520 30.43 8.70 24.59
CA GLN A 520 30.49 8.19 25.96
C GLN A 520 29.55 6.98 26.10
N VAL A 521 30.05 5.86 26.61
CA VAL A 521 29.27 4.61 26.72
C VAL A 521 29.16 4.15 28.18
N ASP A 522 27.95 3.85 28.63
CA ASP A 522 27.72 3.04 29.84
C ASP A 522 27.26 1.64 29.40
N ILE A 523 27.65 0.60 30.13
CA ILE A 523 27.36 -0.80 29.79
C ILE A 523 26.30 -1.38 30.74
N ALA A 524 25.34 -2.12 30.19
CA ALA A 524 24.41 -2.98 30.90
C ALA A 524 24.59 -4.44 30.43
N ASN A 525 24.73 -5.37 31.38
CA ASN A 525 25.03 -6.77 31.08
C ASN A 525 23.78 -7.61 30.77
N ASP A 526 22.59 -7.09 31.05
CA ASP A 526 21.32 -7.73 30.74
C ASP A 526 20.18 -6.70 30.65
N GLY A 527 18.98 -7.17 30.33
CA GLY A 527 17.81 -6.31 30.21
C GLY A 527 17.36 -5.62 31.51
N LYS A 528 17.66 -6.21 32.68
CA LYS A 528 17.30 -5.62 33.98
C LYS A 528 18.25 -4.50 34.36
N GLU A 529 19.55 -4.69 34.13
CA GLU A 529 20.55 -3.64 34.30
C GLU A 529 20.29 -2.47 33.36
N ALA A 530 19.85 -2.74 32.13
CA ALA A 530 19.49 -1.70 31.16
C ALA A 530 18.33 -0.83 31.67
N LEU A 531 17.27 -1.44 32.21
CA LEU A 531 16.15 -0.70 32.84
C LEU A 531 16.61 0.07 34.06
N ALA A 532 17.38 -0.55 34.96
CA ALA A 532 17.89 0.09 36.17
C ALA A 532 18.82 1.27 35.86
N ALA A 533 19.55 1.23 34.74
CA ALA A 533 20.35 2.36 34.26
C ALA A 533 19.47 3.51 33.75
N LEU A 534 18.42 3.20 32.98
CA LEU A 534 17.44 4.17 32.45
C LEU A 534 16.53 4.78 33.52
N GLU A 535 16.33 4.10 34.65
CA GLU A 535 15.67 4.62 35.86
C GLU A 535 16.55 5.60 36.65
N LYS A 536 17.87 5.59 36.43
CA LYS A 536 18.83 6.41 37.19
C LYS A 536 19.41 7.57 36.40
N SER A 537 19.56 7.41 35.09
CA SER A 537 20.22 8.37 34.21
C SER A 537 19.47 8.54 32.90
N CYS A 538 19.53 9.76 32.36
CA CYS A 538 19.11 10.02 30.98
C CYS A 538 20.24 9.64 30.01
N TYR A 539 19.88 8.97 28.92
CA TYR A 539 20.77 8.66 27.80
C TYR A 539 20.29 9.34 26.53
N ASP A 540 21.20 9.53 25.59
CA ASP A 540 20.91 10.06 24.25
C ASP A 540 20.47 8.99 23.28
N LEU A 541 20.93 7.76 23.49
CA LEU A 541 20.63 6.61 22.67
C LEU A 541 20.88 5.32 23.46
N VAL A 542 20.13 4.27 23.14
CA VAL A 542 20.36 2.92 23.64
C VAL A 542 20.68 2.00 22.47
N LEU A 543 21.83 1.34 22.52
CA LEU A 543 22.16 0.20 21.68
C LEU A 543 21.73 -1.06 22.43
N MET A 544 20.79 -1.82 21.85
CA MET A 544 20.09 -2.89 22.55
C MET A 544 20.27 -4.22 21.81
N ASP A 545 20.98 -5.17 22.41
CA ASP A 545 20.95 -6.54 21.94
C ASP A 545 19.54 -7.13 22.00
N ILE A 546 19.07 -7.71 20.90
CA ILE A 546 17.76 -8.38 20.85
C ILE A 546 17.78 -9.63 21.72
N GLN A 547 18.89 -10.36 21.75
CA GLN A 547 18.98 -11.70 22.31
C GLN A 547 19.78 -11.72 23.61
N MET A 548 19.18 -11.23 24.69
CA MET A 548 19.74 -11.29 26.04
C MET A 548 19.00 -12.32 26.92
N PRO A 549 19.70 -13.00 27.84
CA PRO A 549 19.11 -13.94 28.79
C PRO A 549 18.19 -13.24 29.80
N GLU A 550 17.24 -14.01 30.34
CA GLU A 550 16.18 -13.59 31.28
C GLU A 550 15.16 -12.58 30.74
N MET A 551 15.60 -11.53 30.05
CA MET A 551 14.76 -10.48 29.48
C MET A 551 15.34 -10.04 28.13
N SER A 552 14.62 -10.34 27.05
CA SER A 552 15.02 -10.01 25.69
C SER A 552 14.98 -8.49 25.42
N GLY A 553 15.76 -8.01 24.44
CA GLY A 553 15.76 -6.59 24.07
C GLY A 553 14.38 -6.06 23.66
N LEU A 554 13.50 -6.92 23.13
CA LEU A 554 12.11 -6.56 22.82
C LEU A 554 11.26 -6.36 24.07
N GLU A 555 11.44 -7.21 25.09
CA GLU A 555 10.75 -7.07 26.38
C GLU A 555 11.23 -5.82 27.13
N VAL A 556 12.54 -5.56 27.10
CA VAL A 556 13.13 -4.33 27.66
C VAL A 556 12.58 -3.10 26.96
N THR A 557 12.53 -3.10 25.63
CA THR A 557 11.98 -1.98 24.84
C THR A 557 10.52 -1.74 25.18
N ARG A 558 9.69 -2.78 25.28
CA ARG A 558 8.28 -2.62 25.71
C ARG A 558 8.17 -2.03 27.12
N ALA A 559 9.04 -2.44 28.05
CA ALA A 559 9.08 -1.87 29.39
C ALA A 559 9.52 -0.39 29.39
N ILE A 560 10.46 0.00 28.52
CA ILE A 560 10.87 1.40 28.33
C ILE A 560 9.71 2.24 27.77
N ARG A 561 8.95 1.70 26.80
CA ARG A 561 7.84 2.40 26.14
C ARG A 561 6.55 2.46 26.99
N ASP A 562 6.42 1.62 28.02
CA ASP A 562 5.29 1.69 28.96
C ASP A 562 5.35 2.98 29.79
N GLN A 563 4.35 3.84 29.65
CA GLN A 563 4.23 5.12 30.37
C GLN A 563 4.09 4.96 31.89
N LYS A 564 3.95 3.73 32.40
CA LYS A 564 3.89 3.41 33.83
C LYS A 564 5.23 2.95 34.43
N SER A 565 6.27 2.76 33.62
CA SER A 565 7.59 2.38 34.13
C SER A 565 8.33 3.56 34.77
N GLU A 566 9.35 3.26 35.59
CA GLU A 566 10.11 4.27 36.34
C GLU A 566 11.26 4.92 35.52
N VAL A 567 11.37 4.59 34.22
CA VAL A 567 12.44 5.11 33.34
C VAL A 567 12.26 6.61 33.08
N PHE A 568 13.37 7.36 33.01
CA PHE A 568 13.32 8.82 32.87
C PHE A 568 12.83 9.32 31.51
N ASP A 569 13.18 8.64 30.42
CA ASP A 569 12.80 9.01 29.05
C ASP A 569 12.23 7.83 28.27
N HIS A 570 10.90 7.72 28.25
CA HIS A 570 10.18 6.70 27.48
C HIS A 570 10.39 6.82 25.96
N ASN A 571 10.91 7.94 25.46
CA ASN A 571 11.16 8.18 24.03
C ASN A 571 12.65 8.13 23.67
N VAL A 572 13.51 7.62 24.57
CA VAL A 572 14.93 7.43 24.24
C VAL A 572 15.06 6.58 22.97
N PRO A 573 15.84 7.00 21.95
CA PRO A 573 16.04 6.20 20.75
C PRO A 573 16.69 4.87 21.09
N ILE A 574 16.11 3.77 20.60
CA ILE A 574 16.63 2.41 20.80
C ILE A 574 17.00 1.84 19.44
N ILE A 575 18.28 1.48 19.25
CA ILE A 575 18.78 0.79 18.07
C ILE A 575 18.97 -0.68 18.44
N ALA A 576 18.26 -1.56 17.74
CA ALA A 576 18.41 -3.00 17.87
C ALA A 576 19.78 -3.46 17.35
N MET A 577 20.46 -4.32 18.08
CA MET A 577 21.61 -5.07 17.58
C MET A 577 21.16 -6.50 17.33
N THR A 578 21.04 -6.89 16.06
CA THR A 578 20.48 -8.19 15.64
C THR A 578 21.48 -8.97 14.80
N ALA A 579 21.51 -10.29 14.90
CA ALA A 579 22.37 -11.11 14.05
C ALA A 579 21.73 -11.49 12.70
N HIS A 580 20.42 -11.27 12.53
CA HIS A 580 19.68 -11.57 11.30
C HIS A 580 18.87 -10.35 10.84
N THR A 581 18.96 -10.05 9.55
CA THR A 581 18.19 -9.00 8.86
C THR A 581 17.27 -9.64 7.82
N MET A 582 16.37 -10.53 8.25
CA MET A 582 15.38 -11.11 7.33
C MET A 582 14.18 -10.17 7.16
N LYS A 583 13.45 -10.30 6.05
CA LYS A 583 12.16 -9.63 5.86
C LYS A 583 11.17 -10.15 6.91
N GLY A 584 10.89 -9.32 7.92
CA GLY A 584 9.96 -9.61 9.02
C GLY A 584 10.53 -9.22 10.39
N ASP A 585 11.85 -9.31 10.60
CA ASP A 585 12.47 -8.94 11.88
C ASP A 585 12.36 -7.44 12.15
N ARG A 586 12.46 -6.62 11.09
CA ARG A 586 12.27 -5.17 11.20
C ARG A 586 10.86 -4.79 11.65
N GLU A 587 9.83 -5.51 11.23
CA GLU A 587 8.45 -5.24 11.65
C GLU A 587 8.29 -5.52 13.15
N ARG A 588 8.89 -6.60 13.65
CA ARG A 588 8.90 -6.95 15.09
C ARG A 588 9.63 -5.91 15.95
N PHE A 589 10.71 -5.32 15.45
CA PHE A 589 11.45 -4.27 16.16
C PHE A 589 10.66 -2.97 16.26
N ILE A 590 10.02 -2.56 15.15
CA ILE A 590 9.17 -1.38 15.10
C ILE A 590 7.94 -1.55 16.00
N GLU A 591 7.27 -2.71 15.95
CA GLU A 591 6.13 -3.02 16.83
C GLU A 591 6.50 -2.99 18.32
N ALA A 592 7.72 -3.38 18.67
CA ALA A 592 8.22 -3.28 20.04
C ALA A 592 8.56 -1.84 20.46
N GLY A 593 8.70 -0.91 19.50
CA GLY A 593 9.00 0.50 19.74
C GLY A 593 10.47 0.89 19.57
N MET A 594 11.27 0.09 18.87
CA MET A 594 12.65 0.40 18.50
C MET A 594 12.71 1.33 17.28
N ASN A 595 13.77 2.13 17.19
CA ASN A 595 13.91 3.23 16.23
C ASN A 595 14.82 2.87 15.04
N ASP A 596 15.77 1.95 15.23
CA ASP A 596 16.63 1.46 14.15
C ASP A 596 17.18 0.06 14.48
N HIS A 597 18.01 -0.48 13.60
CA HIS A 597 18.71 -1.74 13.80
C HIS A 597 20.09 -1.74 13.13
N VAL A 598 21.04 -2.48 13.71
CA VAL A 598 22.39 -2.70 13.21
C VAL A 598 22.67 -4.21 13.23
N PRO A 599 23.15 -4.80 12.12
CA PRO A 599 23.49 -6.22 12.09
C PRO A 599 24.77 -6.52 12.88
N LYS A 600 24.80 -7.68 13.54
CA LYS A 600 25.99 -8.29 14.15
C LYS A 600 26.65 -9.21 13.10
N PRO A 601 28.00 -9.22 12.95
CA PRO A 601 28.99 -8.45 13.70
C PRO A 601 28.94 -6.96 13.33
N VAL A 602 29.06 -6.12 14.36
CA VAL A 602 28.92 -4.66 14.28
C VAL A 602 30.08 -4.08 13.47
N LYS A 603 29.75 -3.20 12.52
CA LYS A 603 30.75 -2.45 11.76
C LYS A 603 30.81 -0.99 12.20
N PRO A 604 32.01 -0.39 12.37
CA PRO A 604 32.16 1.00 12.81
C PRO A 604 31.34 1.99 11.98
N ASP A 605 31.41 1.90 10.65
CA ASP A 605 30.71 2.83 9.75
C ASP A 605 29.18 2.68 9.79
N GLU A 606 28.68 1.45 9.96
CA GLU A 606 27.23 1.18 10.05
C GLU A 606 26.69 1.64 11.41
N LEU A 607 27.46 1.42 12.48
CA LEU A 607 27.12 1.85 13.83
C LEU A 607 27.11 3.39 13.95
N ASP A 608 28.13 4.07 13.44
CA ASP A 608 28.20 5.54 13.45
C ASP A 608 27.05 6.17 12.65
N LYS A 609 26.75 5.63 11.47
CA LYS A 609 25.60 6.07 10.66
C LYS A 609 24.29 5.91 11.42
N ALA A 610 24.04 4.75 12.02
CA ALA A 610 22.80 4.49 12.74
C ALA A 610 22.66 5.41 13.97
N ILE A 611 23.75 5.63 14.73
CA ILE A 611 23.77 6.56 15.87
C ILE A 611 23.49 7.97 15.41
N ARG A 612 24.22 8.49 14.41
CA ARG A 612 24.01 9.85 13.89
C ARG A 612 22.61 10.03 13.35
N ARG A 613 22.07 9.02 12.66
CA ARG A 613 20.69 9.03 12.16
C ARG A 613 19.70 9.24 13.30
N GLN A 614 19.92 8.65 14.48
CA GLN A 614 18.99 8.76 15.60
C GLN A 614 19.26 9.95 16.52
N THR A 615 20.50 10.42 16.64
CA THR A 615 20.86 11.53 17.54
C THR A 615 20.70 12.91 16.91
N THR A 616 20.92 13.07 15.59
CA THR A 616 20.58 14.33 14.88
C THR A 616 19.07 14.58 14.79
N LEU A 617 18.25 13.54 14.93
CA LEU A 617 16.79 13.65 15.06
C LEU A 617 16.35 14.20 16.42
N ARG A 618 17.18 14.03 17.46
CA ARG A 618 16.89 14.46 18.83
C ARG A 618 17.21 15.95 19.05
N GLU A 619 18.13 16.55 18.29
CA GLU A 619 18.36 18.01 18.28
C GLU A 619 17.26 18.80 17.52
N LYS A 620 16.42 18.09 16.76
CA LYS A 620 15.19 18.62 16.13
C LYS A 620 13.91 18.25 16.92
N LYS A 621 14.05 17.72 18.16
CA LYS A 621 13.04 17.10 19.05
C LYS A 621 11.58 17.51 18.82
N GLY A 622 10.78 16.54 18.39
CA GLY A 622 9.34 16.65 18.15
C GLY A 622 9.00 16.39 16.69
N GLU A 623 8.40 15.23 16.41
CA GLU A 623 7.88 14.76 15.10
C GLU A 623 8.87 13.98 14.21
N ILE A 624 8.98 12.69 14.57
CA ILE A 624 9.18 11.44 13.81
C ILE A 624 9.62 11.57 12.34
N PRO A 625 10.79 11.02 12.00
CA PRO A 625 11.08 10.51 10.66
C PRO A 625 11.37 9.00 10.66
N ASP A 626 10.92 8.33 9.61
CA ASP A 626 11.20 6.91 9.35
C ASP A 626 11.88 6.84 7.97
N GLU A 627 13.20 6.62 7.97
CA GLU A 627 13.98 6.33 6.77
C GLU A 627 14.58 4.91 6.85
N LYS A 628 14.46 4.17 5.73
CA LYS A 628 15.25 2.97 5.45
C LYS A 628 16.45 3.37 4.58
N GLU A 629 17.68 3.27 5.11
CA GLU A 629 18.91 3.04 4.31
C GLU A 629 18.74 1.73 3.50
N SER A 630 19.06 1.66 2.20
CA SER A 630 20.37 1.76 1.53
C SER A 630 21.31 0.61 1.91
N GLU A 631 21.10 -0.53 1.27
CA GLU A 631 22.14 -1.53 1.04
C GLU A 631 23.20 -0.90 0.11
N THR A 632 24.33 -0.51 0.68
CA THR A 632 25.59 -0.32 -0.05
C THR A 632 26.57 -1.38 0.41
N GLU A 633 27.01 -2.16 -0.57
CA GLU A 633 28.23 -2.93 -0.72
C GLU A 633 29.23 -2.89 0.45
N ARG A 634 29.62 -4.09 0.90
CA ARG A 634 30.86 -4.30 1.65
C ARG A 634 31.92 -4.78 0.65
N PRO A 635 33.14 -4.19 0.67
CA PRO A 635 34.29 -4.69 -0.09
C PRO A 635 34.85 -5.96 0.58
N LYS A 636 35.71 -6.67 -0.16
CA LYS A 636 36.80 -7.61 0.25
C LYS A 636 36.56 -9.04 -0.21
N ASP A 637 37.41 -9.53 -1.10
CA ASP A 637 38.77 -10.04 -0.84
C ASP A 637 38.74 -11.34 -0.02
N ASP A 638 39.26 -12.39 -0.65
CA ASP A 638 39.82 -13.62 -0.12
C ASP A 638 38.92 -14.48 0.80
N VAL A 639 38.20 -15.43 0.22
CA VAL A 639 37.82 -16.66 0.94
C VAL A 639 38.29 -17.89 0.17
N ALA A 640 39.60 -18.08 0.21
CA ALA A 640 40.21 -19.39 0.03
C ALA A 640 39.99 -20.25 1.30
N ASP A 641 39.49 -21.47 1.13
CA ASP A 641 39.63 -22.65 2.02
C ASP A 641 39.40 -22.47 3.54
N ASP A 642 38.34 -21.74 3.95
CA ASP A 642 38.14 -21.37 5.36
C ASP A 642 37.69 -22.52 6.29
N ARG A 643 37.47 -23.73 5.77
CA ARG A 643 37.22 -24.93 6.61
C ARG A 643 38.46 -25.43 7.34
N LYS A 644 39.66 -24.96 6.96
CA LYS A 644 40.93 -25.23 7.65
C LYS A 644 41.39 -24.07 8.53
N ASN A 645 40.79 -22.89 8.38
CA ASN A 645 41.21 -21.71 9.11
C ASN A 645 40.54 -21.68 10.48
N ILE A 646 41.29 -22.09 11.50
CA ILE A 646 40.80 -22.12 12.88
C ILE A 646 40.58 -20.70 13.43
N PHE A 647 41.35 -19.72 12.95
CA PHE A 647 41.37 -18.33 13.47
C PHE A 647 42.18 -17.40 12.55
N ASP A 648 41.64 -16.21 12.22
CA ASP A 648 42.35 -15.16 11.48
C ASP A 648 42.65 -13.91 12.33
N ARG A 649 43.86 -13.87 12.89
CA ARG A 649 44.36 -12.75 13.71
C ARG A 649 44.46 -11.44 12.94
N ASN A 650 44.84 -11.47 11.66
CA ASN A 650 45.08 -10.25 10.90
C ASN A 650 43.77 -9.52 10.59
N THR A 651 42.71 -10.28 10.33
CA THR A 651 41.38 -9.72 10.09
C THR A 651 40.76 -9.20 11.40
N LEU A 652 40.94 -9.92 12.51
CA LEU A 652 40.57 -9.41 13.85
C LEU A 652 41.27 -8.09 14.16
N LEU A 653 42.59 -8.02 13.94
CA LEU A 653 43.40 -6.83 14.20
C LEU A 653 42.94 -5.64 13.34
N LYS A 654 42.64 -5.85 12.05
CA LYS A 654 42.09 -4.81 11.17
C LYS A 654 40.72 -4.33 11.67
N ARG A 655 39.86 -5.23 12.16
CA ARG A 655 38.51 -4.90 12.67
C ARG A 655 38.56 -4.01 13.90
N ILE A 656 39.50 -4.25 14.80
CA ILE A 656 39.67 -3.44 16.02
C ILE A 656 40.57 -2.21 15.80
N GLY A 657 40.96 -1.93 14.55
CA GLY A 657 41.71 -0.75 14.17
C GLY A 657 43.20 -0.81 14.53
N GLY A 658 43.82 -1.99 14.48
CA GLY A 658 45.27 -2.16 14.65
C GLY A 658 45.76 -2.25 16.09
N ASP A 659 44.87 -2.42 17.08
CA ASP A 659 45.25 -2.45 18.49
C ASP A 659 45.72 -3.84 18.95
N GLU A 660 47.04 -4.02 18.99
CA GLU A 660 47.68 -5.27 19.40
C GLU A 660 47.39 -5.67 20.85
N GLY A 661 47.29 -4.71 21.76
CA GLY A 661 47.07 -4.97 23.19
C GLY A 661 45.66 -5.50 23.43
N LEU A 662 44.68 -4.88 22.79
CA LEU A 662 43.29 -5.32 22.81
C LEU A 662 43.08 -6.66 22.11
N CYS A 663 43.78 -6.90 21.00
CA CYS A 663 43.74 -8.20 20.32
C CYS A 663 44.10 -9.33 21.30
N GLU A 664 45.19 -9.15 22.05
CA GLU A 664 45.61 -10.14 23.05
C GLU A 664 44.61 -10.23 24.22
N GLU A 665 44.01 -9.12 24.65
CA GLU A 665 42.99 -9.12 25.71
C GLU A 665 41.73 -9.90 25.31
N LEU A 666 41.19 -9.67 24.10
CA LEU A 666 40.02 -10.37 23.58
C LEU A 666 40.30 -11.88 23.42
N LEU A 667 41.49 -12.23 22.93
CA LEU A 667 41.91 -13.63 22.79
C LEU A 667 42.10 -14.34 24.13
N ASN A 668 42.45 -13.61 25.20
CA ASN A 668 42.56 -14.18 26.54
C ASN A 668 41.19 -14.37 27.22
N ILE A 669 40.22 -13.50 26.97
CA ILE A 669 38.89 -13.55 27.61
C ILE A 669 37.95 -14.52 26.87
N PHE A 670 38.10 -14.64 25.55
CA PHE A 670 37.22 -15.47 24.73
C PHE A 670 37.09 -16.93 25.22
N PRO A 671 38.17 -17.66 25.57
CA PRO A 671 38.04 -19.04 26.02
C PRO A 671 37.22 -19.20 27.31
N GLU A 672 37.28 -18.25 28.24
CA GLU A 672 36.48 -18.33 29.46
C GLU A 672 35.00 -18.10 29.15
N THR A 673 34.69 -17.04 28.38
CA THR A 673 33.31 -16.71 27.97
C THR A 673 32.67 -17.77 27.07
N PHE A 674 33.45 -18.41 26.17
CA PHE A 674 32.93 -19.43 25.27
C PHE A 674 32.64 -20.75 25.97
N ASN A 675 33.36 -21.08 27.06
CA ASN A 675 33.02 -22.24 27.90
C ASN A 675 31.61 -22.10 28.49
N GLU A 676 31.19 -20.90 28.90
CA GLU A 676 29.84 -20.68 29.44
C GLU A 676 28.75 -20.96 28.39
N HIS A 677 29.00 -20.58 27.13
CA HIS A 677 28.10 -20.91 26.01
C HIS A 677 28.01 -22.42 25.77
N LEU A 678 29.13 -23.15 25.89
CA LEU A 678 29.12 -24.62 25.79
C LEU A 678 28.31 -25.27 26.91
N GLU A 679 28.44 -24.81 28.17
CA GLU A 679 27.66 -25.36 29.29
C GLU A 679 26.15 -25.07 29.12
N ARG A 680 25.77 -23.87 28.67
CA ARG A 680 24.38 -23.53 28.36
C ARG A 680 23.82 -24.40 27.22
N LEU A 681 24.60 -24.61 26.17
CA LEU A 681 24.26 -25.52 25.07
C LEU A 681 24.04 -26.97 25.53
N ARG A 682 24.92 -27.49 26.39
CA ARG A 682 24.75 -28.83 26.99
C ARG A 682 23.45 -28.93 27.79
N GLY A 683 23.20 -27.95 28.66
CA GLY A 683 21.98 -27.92 29.48
C GLY A 683 20.71 -27.88 28.65
N SER A 684 20.70 -27.17 27.53
CA SER A 684 19.55 -27.09 26.62
C SER A 684 19.37 -28.35 25.78
N LEU A 685 20.47 -28.99 25.34
CA LEU A 685 20.44 -30.30 24.70
C LEU A 685 19.95 -31.41 25.66
N GLU A 686 20.29 -31.36 26.94
CA GLU A 686 19.79 -32.30 27.95
C GLU A 686 18.29 -32.15 28.20
N LYS A 687 17.78 -30.92 28.17
CA LYS A 687 16.33 -30.62 28.30
C LYS A 687 15.54 -30.89 27.02
N ASN A 688 16.23 -31.17 25.91
CA ASN A 688 15.65 -31.39 24.57
C ASN A 688 14.79 -30.21 24.10
N ASP A 689 15.22 -28.99 24.42
CA ASP A 689 14.54 -27.75 24.06
C ASP A 689 15.15 -27.17 22.78
N SER A 690 14.47 -27.35 21.64
CA SER A 690 14.98 -26.91 20.34
C SER A 690 15.14 -25.40 20.24
N GLU A 691 14.28 -24.62 20.90
CA GLU A 691 14.35 -23.16 20.88
C GLU A 691 15.56 -22.67 21.68
N LEU A 692 15.80 -23.23 22.86
CA LEU A 692 16.98 -22.88 23.66
C LEU A 692 18.29 -23.35 23.01
N VAL A 693 18.31 -24.50 22.34
CA VAL A 693 19.49 -24.96 21.60
C VAL A 693 19.78 -24.05 20.41
N MET A 694 18.75 -23.70 19.63
CA MET A 694 18.88 -22.73 18.54
C MET A 694 19.43 -21.39 19.06
N PHE A 695 18.88 -20.88 20.16
CA PHE A 695 19.31 -19.63 20.78
C PHE A 695 20.78 -19.67 21.22
N HIS A 696 21.20 -20.65 22.03
CA HIS A 696 22.59 -20.68 22.50
C HIS A 696 23.59 -21.02 21.39
N ALA A 697 23.19 -21.80 20.37
CA ALA A 697 24.03 -22.10 19.21
C ALA A 697 24.26 -20.84 18.38
N HIS A 698 23.20 -20.04 18.23
CA HIS A 698 23.27 -18.74 17.59
C HIS A 698 24.21 -17.78 18.32
N THR A 699 24.07 -17.63 19.64
CA THR A 699 24.95 -16.78 20.46
C THR A 699 26.41 -17.22 20.36
N ALA A 700 26.68 -18.53 20.40
CA ALA A 700 28.02 -19.08 20.23
C ALA A 700 28.60 -18.79 18.82
N SER A 701 27.77 -18.88 17.77
CA SER A 701 28.15 -18.54 16.40
C SER A 701 28.54 -17.07 16.27
N ALA A 702 27.73 -16.16 16.81
CA ALA A 702 27.99 -14.73 16.81
C ALA A 702 29.26 -14.35 17.59
N ALA A 703 29.44 -14.90 18.80
CA ALA A 703 30.64 -14.69 19.61
C ALA A 703 31.91 -15.13 18.86
N SER A 704 31.85 -16.29 18.19
CA SER A 704 32.96 -16.81 17.39
C SER A 704 33.29 -15.93 16.19
N ALA A 705 32.28 -15.33 15.55
CA ALA A 705 32.47 -14.43 14.42
C ALA A 705 33.19 -13.13 14.82
N ASN A 706 32.98 -12.64 16.05
CA ASN A 706 33.58 -11.38 16.50
C ASN A 706 35.11 -11.48 16.65
N ILE A 707 35.61 -12.65 17.03
CA ILE A 707 37.05 -12.91 17.12
C ILE A 707 37.63 -13.62 15.89
N GLU A 708 36.88 -13.72 14.78
CA GLU A 708 37.31 -14.43 13.57
C GLU A 708 37.70 -15.91 13.80
N ALA A 709 37.02 -16.58 14.73
CA ALA A 709 37.14 -18.02 14.96
C ALA A 709 36.26 -18.80 13.97
N CYS A 710 36.67 -18.83 12.70
CA CYS A 710 35.86 -19.30 11.58
C CYS A 710 35.34 -20.74 11.78
N ALA A 711 36.21 -21.69 12.15
CA ALA A 711 35.81 -23.09 12.37
C ALA A 711 34.75 -23.24 13.48
N LEU A 712 34.88 -22.45 14.54
CA LEU A 712 33.96 -22.43 15.69
C LEU A 712 32.59 -21.88 15.30
N LYS A 713 32.59 -20.75 14.58
CA LYS A 713 31.40 -20.11 14.01
C LYS A 713 30.62 -21.09 13.15
N TYR A 714 31.28 -21.78 12.22
CA TYR A 714 30.62 -22.73 11.32
C TYR A 714 29.99 -23.90 12.08
N SER A 715 30.68 -24.47 13.07
CA SER A 715 30.13 -25.59 13.84
C SER A 715 28.92 -25.17 14.68
N ALA A 716 28.91 -23.94 15.21
CA ALA A 716 27.80 -23.39 15.97
C ALA A 716 26.59 -23.09 15.06
N ASN A 717 26.82 -22.54 13.86
CA ASN A 717 25.77 -22.29 12.88
C ASN A 717 25.09 -23.59 12.38
N GLU A 718 25.86 -24.64 12.09
CA GLU A 718 25.28 -25.94 11.70
C GLU A 718 24.40 -26.54 12.81
N MET A 719 24.77 -26.34 14.08
CA MET A 719 23.95 -26.73 15.22
C MET A 719 22.67 -25.90 15.33
N GLU A 720 22.76 -24.59 15.12
CA GLU A 720 21.60 -23.69 15.06
C GLU A 720 20.61 -24.13 13.96
N MET A 721 21.11 -24.39 12.75
CA MET A 721 20.28 -24.85 11.63
C MET A 721 19.61 -26.21 11.90
N ALA A 722 20.33 -27.14 12.55
CA ALA A 722 19.75 -28.43 12.92
C ALA A 722 18.64 -28.28 13.98
N ALA A 723 18.84 -27.42 14.98
CA ALA A 723 17.83 -27.13 16.00
C ALA A 723 16.61 -26.41 15.41
N ALA A 724 16.81 -25.46 14.49
CA ALA A 724 15.73 -24.78 13.77
C ALA A 724 14.90 -25.73 12.90
N ALA A 725 15.52 -26.78 12.36
CA ALA A 725 14.84 -27.85 11.62
C ALA A 725 14.18 -28.91 12.52
N GLY A 726 14.30 -28.79 13.85
CA GLY A 726 13.78 -29.74 14.83
C GLY A 726 14.57 -31.05 14.94
N ASP A 727 15.75 -31.15 14.32
CA ASP A 727 16.60 -32.35 14.30
C ASP A 727 17.58 -32.34 15.49
N MET A 728 17.08 -32.72 16.66
CA MET A 728 17.84 -32.68 17.92
C MET A 728 18.96 -33.74 18.00
N ASP A 729 18.82 -34.86 17.29
CA ASP A 729 19.87 -35.88 17.20
C ASP A 729 21.08 -35.34 16.42
N LYS A 730 20.81 -34.64 15.31
CA LYS A 730 21.84 -33.97 14.54
C LYS A 730 22.46 -32.79 15.29
N ALA A 731 21.66 -31.98 16.00
CA ALA A 731 22.18 -30.92 16.86
C ALA A 731 23.13 -31.49 17.95
N ARG A 732 22.77 -32.63 18.57
CA ARG A 732 23.63 -33.31 19.56
C ARG A 732 24.94 -33.82 18.95
N SER A 733 24.93 -34.26 17.68
CA SER A 733 26.14 -34.66 16.96
C SER A 733 27.10 -33.49 16.69
N PHE A 734 26.55 -32.28 16.50
CA PHE A 734 27.36 -31.07 16.31
C PHE A 734 27.97 -30.55 17.61
N MET A 735 27.48 -30.98 18.79
CA MET A 735 28.04 -30.59 20.07
C MET A 735 29.47 -31.10 20.24
N THR A 736 29.70 -32.38 19.94
CA THR A 736 31.05 -32.96 19.99
C THR A 736 32.01 -32.24 19.04
N ARG A 737 31.53 -31.88 17.84
CA ARG A 737 32.34 -31.14 16.87
C ARG A 737 32.66 -29.71 17.34
N LEU A 738 31.70 -29.02 17.95
CA LEU A 738 31.90 -27.67 18.46
C LEU A 738 32.94 -27.65 19.60
N GLU A 739 32.91 -28.65 20.48
CA GLU A 739 33.90 -28.84 21.55
C GLU A 739 35.30 -29.15 20.98
N ASP A 740 35.38 -30.02 19.97
CA ASP A 740 36.65 -30.35 19.31
C ASP A 740 37.29 -29.13 18.63
N GLU A 741 36.50 -28.33 17.90
CA GLU A 741 37.01 -27.10 17.27
C GLU A 741 37.41 -26.05 18.31
N PHE A 742 36.75 -26.04 19.47
CA PHE A 742 37.10 -25.13 20.56
C PHE A 742 38.43 -25.47 21.21
N GLU A 743 38.71 -26.75 21.43
CA GLU A 743 40.02 -27.19 21.92
C GLU A 743 41.13 -26.94 20.88
N ARG A 744 40.83 -27.08 19.58
CA ARG A 744 41.77 -26.72 18.51
C ARG A 744 42.08 -25.21 18.50
N LEU A 745 41.08 -24.37 18.74
CA LEU A 745 41.26 -22.93 18.87
C LEU A 745 42.14 -22.59 20.10
N LYS A 746 41.83 -23.11 21.30
CA LYS A 746 42.65 -22.89 22.50
C LYS A 746 44.11 -23.23 22.27
N LYS A 747 44.37 -24.40 21.68
CA LYS A 747 45.74 -24.83 21.37
C LYS A 747 46.46 -23.88 20.41
N LYS A 748 45.76 -23.40 19.37
CA LYS A 748 46.31 -22.42 18.42
C LYS A 748 46.66 -21.09 19.11
N LEU A 749 45.77 -20.59 19.98
CA LEU A 749 46.01 -19.37 20.75
C LEU A 749 47.20 -19.51 21.72
N GLU A 750 47.35 -20.67 22.37
CA GLU A 750 48.51 -20.95 23.22
C GLU A 750 49.83 -21.02 22.45
N ASP A 751 49.83 -21.61 21.25
CA ASP A 751 51.01 -21.75 20.40
C ASP A 751 51.45 -20.37 19.83
N GLU A 752 50.49 -19.49 19.49
CA GLU A 752 50.77 -18.10 19.09
C GLU A 752 51.31 -17.25 20.24
N GLY A 753 50.75 -17.37 21.45
CA GLY A 753 51.23 -16.67 22.65
C GLY A 753 52.64 -17.10 23.11
N LYS A 754 53.04 -18.36 22.89
CA LYS A 754 54.41 -18.84 23.13
C LYS A 754 55.40 -18.33 22.07
N GLY A 755 54.95 -18.15 20.83
CA GLY A 755 55.76 -17.63 19.72
C GLY A 755 56.14 -16.14 19.86
N GLN A 756 55.27 -15.32 20.47
CA GLN A 756 55.56 -13.91 20.75
C GLN A 756 56.53 -13.73 21.93
N ARG A 757 56.43 -14.55 23.00
CA ARG A 757 57.38 -14.51 24.13
C ARG A 757 58.80 -14.95 23.79
N ALA A 758 58.99 -15.69 22.70
CA ALA A 758 60.31 -16.07 22.20
C ALA A 758 60.95 -15.01 21.26
N LYS A 759 60.19 -13.99 20.85
CA LYS A 759 60.63 -12.89 19.97
C LYS A 759 60.71 -11.53 20.68
N GLY A 760 60.28 -11.43 21.94
CA GLY A 760 60.37 -10.25 22.79
C GLY A 760 61.70 -10.13 23.52
#